data_AF-A0AA36JEV7-F1
#
_entry.id   AF-A0AA36JEV7-F1
#
_cell.length_a   1.000
_cell.length_b   1.000
_cell.length_c   1.000
_cell.angle_alpha   90.00
_cell.angle_beta   90.00
_cell.angle_gamma   90.00
#
_symmetry.space_group_name_H-M   'P 1'
#
loop_
_entity.id
_entity.type
_entity.pdbx_description
1 polymer ?
#
loop_
_entity_poly.entity_id
_entity_poly.type
_entity_poly.pdbx_seq_one_letter_code
_entity_poly.pdbx_strand_id
1 'polypeptide(L)'
;MAAPFLEEPLYSFWKNQGAGEDTAETPGMRMDIEKHRMKYRAFRLGYAASEKSNEAQGVEIDPAESLPIDAPLFQHLSDTKRTEIIKYRADYRKYRLGYATGAKGEVADIFKKHMNSEEEYKGVETILERTVSSGSGADDDEALARTFSEPAQTWRPRLPSGLVSGLSGIFSEALCQEVDETAKTMYFTQPKSVLPDPGASYFQVPQLEDGTLQLDAELLMAHTPLPKAASEFSSIHVVQTSGVAAKITAAQIRNSAARIGKKCVTHDWPELAKDAKAEFDALYALGSDLILKGANRATLLVFVGAGEPGEMALAVILAMLPFRGIQLAYVTPAEEYENPLDTLTSPSGVFEYTATQPERMGRASLAAVFGPLESTSFKKPLSEWKPLRPDVHPEEKPAPFKIGGLDLPMVTYEGAYSDGVERLADLLVRHYGSDIYPVVSVGETGDALGYGDDLLGALASRDCPGFYFPHASGETCKSPEAYGKAELLEAIGAAKRARKTVLVIAAMAGAAFIEVPTTLMHYNDATTSAKKAFSLVVNGQILSKNILGTFYLPQLVFCISETLLTLRLARPVSGASMVGLRDLKGQEVDFFVRIGSSRRSKCSVHAAVGEACKTMGMLGIANSKAGQRDWHNILGAVEFASDFTKVIETVGGFEELIRFLHSTRELKAEALAFGEELSGMRMERASYGQMANVAKLREARLRKLRQVFRSQLSSEAREAVIQFLTVINTEIIAAKAMFLAYSDPFEKYRALLFEYAHTLGHGVEAFMNGLYRRATACGLDYSEAFRLHGQCVGMAVLWAGEMSKEQGLLDGDGFLAHQALLYTFNRFGGYDFAPLRRLCDQLDVSKEEFCEGVLQVVRRDNKRGYCKCREDSSVDQLVRDRPGCLLRSDDPDAELRYLVEVTEDSQRDVLERAFDGEFDKVAVLKGPALQLVPRENFCEESDQMQTASALRGLIASLY
;
A
#
# COMPACT_ATOMS: atom_id res chain seq x y z
N MET A 1 -56.65 -11.54 -9.47
CA MET A 1 -56.51 -10.09 -9.21
C MET A 1 -55.71 -9.93 -7.92
N ALA A 2 -54.94 -8.86 -7.80
CA ALA A 2 -54.33 -8.36 -6.57
C ALA A 2 -53.35 -9.27 -5.78
N ALA A 3 -52.57 -8.59 -4.92
CA ALA A 3 -51.62 -9.11 -3.94
C ALA A 3 -52.32 -9.26 -2.56
N PRO A 4 -51.66 -9.58 -1.42
CA PRO A 4 -50.22 -9.75 -1.19
C PRO A 4 -49.83 -11.03 -0.41
N PHE A 5 -48.53 -11.17 -0.13
CA PHE A 5 -47.99 -12.04 0.91
C PHE A 5 -46.93 -11.28 1.72
N LEU A 6 -46.85 -11.60 3.00
CA LEU A 6 -45.88 -11.08 3.98
C LEU A 6 -44.95 -12.22 4.43
N GLU A 7 -43.80 -11.83 5.01
CA GLU A 7 -43.12 -12.36 6.22
C GLU A 7 -43.49 -13.78 6.77
N GLU A 8 -42.59 -14.58 7.37
CA GLU A 8 -41.23 -14.31 7.93
C GLU A 8 -40.35 -15.63 7.96
N PRO A 9 -39.22 -15.79 8.70
CA PRO A 9 -38.18 -16.78 8.37
C PRO A 9 -38.29 -18.19 9.01
N LEU A 10 -37.56 -19.15 8.42
CA LEU A 10 -37.42 -20.53 8.94
C LEU A 10 -36.25 -20.67 9.93
N TYR A 11 -36.57 -20.94 11.20
CA TYR A 11 -35.57 -21.23 12.25
C TYR A 11 -36.14 -22.14 13.37
N SER A 12 -36.20 -23.47 13.17
CA SER A 12 -36.50 -24.44 14.25
C SER A 12 -36.15 -25.91 13.90
N PHE A 13 -35.99 -26.72 14.97
CA PHE A 13 -35.57 -28.14 15.09
C PHE A 13 -34.05 -28.38 15.18
N TRP A 14 -33.50 -29.02 16.24
CA TRP A 14 -34.10 -29.94 17.24
C TRP A 14 -33.88 -29.58 18.72
N LYS A 15 -34.85 -29.97 19.56
CA LYS A 15 -34.80 -30.37 20.97
C LYS A 15 -35.96 -31.39 21.14
N ASN A 16 -35.97 -32.37 22.04
CA ASN A 16 -35.16 -32.66 23.24
C ASN A 16 -35.26 -34.17 23.60
N GLN A 17 -34.66 -34.58 24.74
CA GLN A 17 -34.68 -35.92 25.37
C GLN A 17 -33.70 -36.97 24.77
N GLY A 18 -32.91 -37.71 25.57
CA GLY A 18 -32.65 -37.55 27.02
C GLY A 18 -31.86 -38.71 27.67
N ALA A 19 -30.94 -38.35 28.57
CA ALA A 19 -30.27 -39.18 29.60
C ALA A 19 -29.63 -40.54 29.20
N GLY A 20 -28.30 -40.61 29.30
CA GLY A 20 -27.51 -41.85 29.31
C GLY A 20 -26.03 -41.55 29.59
N GLU A 21 -25.39 -42.35 30.44
CA GLU A 21 -23.96 -42.26 30.76
C GLU A 21 -23.15 -43.13 29.78
N ASP A 22 -22.06 -42.62 29.19
CA ASP A 22 -20.67 -43.08 29.47
C ASP A 22 -19.61 -42.34 28.61
N THR A 23 -18.32 -42.54 28.92
CA THR A 23 -17.19 -41.73 28.40
C THR A 23 -16.65 -42.10 27.00
N ALA A 24 -16.46 -41.10 26.13
CA ALA A 24 -15.42 -41.08 25.08
C ALA A 24 -15.12 -39.63 24.64
N GLU A 25 -13.87 -39.32 24.28
CA GLU A 25 -13.41 -38.00 23.81
C GLU A 25 -13.87 -37.71 22.36
N THR A 26 -14.36 -36.50 22.05
CA THR A 26 -14.70 -36.11 20.66
C THR A 26 -13.62 -35.16 20.07
N PRO A 27 -13.07 -35.43 18.86
CA PRO A 27 -11.97 -34.60 18.34
C PRO A 27 -12.48 -33.35 17.60
N GLY A 28 -12.59 -32.23 18.32
CA GLY A 28 -12.98 -30.93 17.74
C GLY A 28 -12.20 -30.54 16.47
N MET A 29 -12.88 -29.88 15.53
CA MET A 29 -12.53 -29.75 14.10
C MET A 29 -11.09 -29.24 13.78
N ARG A 30 -10.09 -30.13 13.84
CA ARG A 30 -8.85 -29.99 13.06
C ARG A 30 -9.17 -30.18 11.59
N MET A 31 -9.42 -29.07 10.89
CA MET A 31 -9.53 -29.06 9.43
C MET A 31 -8.22 -29.57 8.83
N ASP A 32 -8.26 -30.75 8.20
CA ASP A 32 -7.09 -31.44 7.64
C ASP A 32 -6.56 -30.70 6.40
N ILE A 33 -5.79 -29.64 6.65
CA ILE A 33 -5.20 -28.75 5.64
C ILE A 33 -4.27 -29.52 4.69
N GLU A 34 -3.63 -30.59 5.15
CA GLU A 34 -2.71 -31.39 4.36
C GLU A 34 -3.45 -32.25 3.34
N LYS A 35 -4.52 -32.95 3.75
CA LYS A 35 -5.44 -33.68 2.85
C LYS A 35 -6.13 -32.76 1.85
N HIS A 36 -6.41 -31.51 2.21
CA HIS A 36 -6.90 -30.49 1.28
C HIS A 36 -5.80 -30.02 0.31
N ARG A 37 -4.56 -29.76 0.78
CA ARG A 37 -3.38 -29.49 -0.05
C ARG A 37 -3.16 -30.62 -1.07
N MET A 38 -3.16 -31.88 -0.63
CA MET A 38 -2.95 -33.05 -1.50
C MET A 38 -4.02 -33.17 -2.58
N LYS A 39 -5.31 -33.09 -2.24
CA LYS A 39 -6.41 -33.16 -3.22
C LYS A 39 -6.34 -32.03 -4.26
N TYR A 40 -5.99 -30.82 -3.84
CA TYR A 40 -5.82 -29.70 -4.76
C TYR A 40 -4.56 -29.85 -5.65
N ARG A 41 -3.47 -30.43 -5.10
CA ARG A 41 -2.23 -30.72 -5.83
C ARG A 41 -2.45 -31.80 -6.90
N ALA A 42 -3.17 -32.87 -6.58
CA ALA A 42 -3.57 -33.91 -7.54
C ALA A 42 -4.42 -33.32 -8.69
N PHE A 43 -5.44 -32.51 -8.36
CA PHE A 43 -6.26 -31.79 -9.35
C PHE A 43 -5.43 -30.86 -10.25
N ARG A 44 -4.45 -30.13 -9.70
CA ARG A 44 -3.53 -29.24 -10.44
C ARG A 44 -2.56 -29.98 -11.37
N LEU A 45 -2.22 -31.24 -11.08
CA LEU A 45 -1.20 -32.03 -11.78
C LEU A 45 -1.78 -33.12 -12.70
N GLY A 46 -3.10 -33.19 -12.87
CA GLY A 46 -3.77 -34.17 -13.74
C GLY A 46 -3.85 -35.60 -13.18
N TYR A 47 -3.28 -35.89 -12.02
CA TYR A 47 -3.32 -37.21 -11.38
C TYR A 47 -4.70 -37.52 -10.81
N ALA A 48 -5.56 -38.13 -11.63
CA ALA A 48 -6.89 -38.59 -11.28
C ALA A 48 -7.24 -39.95 -11.91
N ALA A 49 -6.29 -40.89 -11.90
CA ALA A 49 -6.47 -42.28 -12.36
C ALA A 49 -6.40 -43.26 -11.19
N SER A 50 -7.35 -44.21 -11.14
CA SER A 50 -7.40 -45.44 -10.33
C SER A 50 -6.95 -45.39 -8.86
N GLU A 51 -7.93 -45.32 -7.94
CA GLU A 51 -7.94 -46.20 -6.77
C GLU A 51 -9.11 -47.18 -6.93
N LYS A 52 -8.89 -48.47 -6.62
CA LYS A 52 -9.76 -49.64 -6.93
C LYS A 52 -9.83 -49.91 -8.44
N SER A 53 -9.47 -51.09 -8.95
CA SER A 53 -9.50 -52.44 -8.37
C SER A 53 -8.29 -53.30 -8.73
N ASN A 54 -7.97 -54.30 -7.88
CA ASN A 54 -7.11 -55.42 -8.28
C ASN A 54 -7.90 -56.36 -9.20
N GLU A 55 -7.48 -56.52 -10.46
CA GLU A 55 -7.22 -57.81 -11.13
C GLU A 55 -6.78 -57.59 -12.60
N ALA A 56 -6.19 -58.61 -13.22
CA ALA A 56 -5.35 -58.46 -14.41
C ALA A 56 -6.09 -58.25 -15.72
N GLN A 57 -5.57 -57.38 -16.59
CA GLN A 57 -4.80 -57.80 -17.78
C GLN A 57 -4.06 -56.61 -18.42
N GLY A 58 -3.01 -56.90 -19.20
CA GLY A 58 -2.15 -55.88 -19.79
C GLY A 58 -2.73 -55.25 -21.04
N VAL A 59 -2.66 -53.92 -21.13
CA VAL A 59 -2.87 -53.13 -22.36
C VAL A 59 -1.68 -52.19 -22.48
N GLU A 60 -0.91 -52.30 -23.56
CA GLU A 60 0.09 -51.29 -23.91
C GLU A 60 -0.63 -50.02 -24.37
N ILE A 61 -0.22 -48.87 -23.84
CA ILE A 61 -0.70 -47.57 -24.28
C ILE A 61 0.33 -47.00 -25.25
N ASP A 62 -0.11 -46.71 -26.47
CA ASP A 62 0.74 -46.13 -27.52
C ASP A 62 1.21 -44.72 -27.12
N PRO A 63 2.54 -44.44 -27.08
CA PRO A 63 3.06 -43.10 -26.79
C PRO A 63 2.68 -42.02 -27.81
N ALA A 64 2.09 -42.36 -28.96
CA ALA A 64 1.79 -41.42 -30.04
C ALA A 64 0.46 -40.65 -29.89
N GLU A 65 -0.52 -41.13 -29.11
CA GLU A 65 -1.81 -40.45 -28.94
C GLU A 65 -1.78 -39.35 -27.86
N SER A 66 -1.13 -38.22 -28.18
CA SER A 66 -1.28 -37.00 -27.39
C SER A 66 -2.68 -36.39 -27.58
N LEU A 67 -3.57 -36.56 -26.60
CA LEU A 67 -4.86 -35.86 -26.57
C LEU A 67 -4.66 -34.32 -26.62
N PRO A 68 -5.30 -33.59 -27.54
CA PRO A 68 -5.20 -32.13 -27.61
C PRO A 68 -5.89 -31.49 -26.39
N ILE A 69 -5.14 -30.77 -25.56
CA ILE A 69 -5.62 -30.15 -24.31
C ILE A 69 -6.20 -28.75 -24.57
N ASP A 70 -7.01 -28.63 -25.63
CA ASP A 70 -7.62 -27.35 -26.05
C ASP A 70 -8.96 -27.07 -25.35
N ALA A 71 -9.54 -28.09 -24.71
CA ALA A 71 -10.73 -27.95 -23.87
C ALA A 71 -10.36 -27.80 -22.39
N PRO A 72 -10.94 -26.82 -21.64
CA PRO A 72 -10.72 -26.72 -20.21
C PRO A 72 -11.19 -27.99 -19.50
N LEU A 73 -10.27 -28.69 -18.81
CA LEU A 73 -10.48 -29.95 -18.09
C LEU A 73 -11.76 -29.95 -17.19
N PHE A 74 -12.15 -28.76 -16.75
CA PHE A 74 -13.36 -28.45 -15.98
C PHE A 74 -14.69 -28.89 -16.62
N GLN A 75 -14.75 -28.99 -17.95
CA GLN A 75 -15.96 -29.41 -18.67
C GLN A 75 -16.20 -30.93 -18.59
N HIS A 76 -15.13 -31.74 -18.55
CA HIS A 76 -15.19 -33.20 -18.44
C HIS A 76 -15.45 -33.71 -17.00
N LEU A 77 -15.62 -32.81 -16.04
CA LEU A 77 -15.98 -33.15 -14.66
C LEU A 77 -17.50 -33.30 -14.53
N SER A 78 -17.94 -34.38 -13.88
CA SER A 78 -19.35 -34.55 -13.50
C SER A 78 -19.82 -33.41 -12.60
N ASP A 79 -21.11 -33.10 -12.63
CA ASP A 79 -21.66 -31.92 -11.94
C ASP A 79 -21.47 -31.98 -10.42
N THR A 80 -21.42 -33.19 -9.83
CA THR A 80 -21.01 -33.40 -8.44
C THR A 80 -19.58 -32.90 -8.18
N LYS A 81 -18.59 -33.33 -8.98
CA LYS A 81 -17.20 -32.87 -8.87
C LYS A 81 -17.08 -31.38 -9.17
N ARG A 82 -17.85 -30.87 -10.15
CA ARG A 82 -17.89 -29.44 -10.48
C ARG A 82 -18.42 -28.62 -9.31
N THR A 83 -19.49 -29.08 -8.66
CA THR A 83 -20.08 -28.46 -7.45
C THR A 83 -19.11 -28.52 -6.27
N GLU A 84 -18.47 -29.66 -6.02
CA GLU A 84 -17.44 -29.79 -4.98
C GLU A 84 -16.27 -28.85 -5.20
N ILE A 85 -15.83 -28.65 -6.46
CA ILE A 85 -14.75 -27.71 -6.78
C ILE A 85 -15.23 -26.24 -6.74
N ILE A 86 -16.49 -25.95 -7.06
CA ILE A 86 -17.09 -24.62 -6.86
C ILE A 86 -17.17 -24.30 -5.36
N LYS A 87 -17.64 -25.24 -4.53
CA LYS A 87 -17.66 -25.10 -3.07
C LYS A 87 -16.24 -24.96 -2.53
N TYR A 88 -15.30 -25.83 -2.92
CA TYR A 88 -13.89 -25.74 -2.53
C TYR A 88 -13.28 -24.39 -2.94
N ARG A 89 -13.57 -23.89 -4.15
CA ARG A 89 -13.14 -22.54 -4.58
C ARG A 89 -13.75 -21.46 -3.71
N ALA A 90 -15.03 -21.55 -3.33
CA ALA A 90 -15.68 -20.59 -2.44
C ALA A 90 -15.09 -20.62 -1.02
N ASP A 91 -14.92 -21.81 -0.43
CA ASP A 91 -14.41 -21.97 0.93
C ASP A 91 -12.90 -21.72 1.03
N TYR A 92 -12.12 -22.05 0.00
CA TYR A 92 -10.71 -21.63 -0.11
C TYR A 92 -10.57 -20.12 -0.41
N ARG A 93 -11.54 -19.48 -1.08
CA ARG A 93 -11.60 -18.02 -1.23
C ARG A 93 -11.95 -17.36 0.11
N LYS A 94 -12.89 -17.92 0.88
CA LYS A 94 -13.16 -17.51 2.28
C LYS A 94 -11.88 -17.60 3.11
N TYR A 95 -11.23 -18.77 3.17
CA TYR A 95 -9.96 -18.96 3.89
C TYR A 95 -8.92 -17.89 3.52
N ARG A 96 -8.68 -17.66 2.22
CA ARG A 96 -7.74 -16.63 1.75
C ARG A 96 -8.18 -15.18 1.97
N LEU A 97 -9.45 -14.91 2.28
CA LEU A 97 -9.96 -13.59 2.66
C LEU A 97 -9.89 -13.32 4.17
N GLY A 98 -9.33 -14.24 4.96
CA GLY A 98 -9.00 -14.03 6.37
C GLY A 98 -10.13 -14.35 7.36
N TYR A 99 -10.81 -15.48 7.18
CA TYR A 99 -11.69 -16.06 8.22
C TYR A 99 -10.98 -17.10 9.10
N ALA A 100 -9.65 -17.01 9.22
CA ALA A 100 -8.84 -17.71 10.21
C ALA A 100 -8.17 -16.68 11.14
N THR A 101 -8.06 -17.01 12.42
CA THR A 101 -7.52 -16.14 13.48
C THR A 101 -5.99 -16.17 13.52
N GLY A 102 -5.37 -15.07 13.93
CA GLY A 102 -3.91 -14.92 14.08
C GLY A 102 -3.56 -13.59 14.76
N ALA A 103 -2.69 -13.62 15.77
CA ALA A 103 -2.61 -12.58 16.82
C ALA A 103 -1.94 -11.24 16.41
N LYS A 104 -2.27 -10.17 17.15
CA LYS A 104 -1.61 -8.85 17.18
C LYS A 104 -1.81 -8.18 18.55
N GLY A 105 -0.75 -7.89 19.32
CA GLY A 105 -0.91 -7.29 20.66
C GLY A 105 0.26 -6.54 21.32
N GLU A 106 1.48 -6.50 20.75
CA GLU A 106 2.68 -6.15 21.56
C GLU A 106 3.22 -4.71 21.44
N VAL A 107 2.88 -3.95 20.40
CA VAL A 107 3.53 -2.64 20.13
C VAL A 107 3.28 -1.60 21.24
N ALA A 108 2.18 -1.72 21.99
CA ALA A 108 1.79 -0.77 23.03
C ALA A 108 2.70 -0.80 24.28
N ASP A 109 3.26 -1.96 24.64
CA ASP A 109 4.06 -2.09 25.86
C ASP A 109 5.53 -1.68 25.67
N ILE A 110 6.02 -1.65 24.42
CA ILE A 110 7.31 -1.04 24.07
C ILE A 110 7.29 0.47 24.37
N PHE A 111 6.18 1.15 24.06
CA PHE A 111 6.01 2.58 24.40
C PHE A 111 6.02 2.81 25.92
N LYS A 112 5.37 1.94 26.72
CA LYS A 112 5.44 2.02 28.20
C LYS A 112 6.88 1.85 28.71
N LYS A 113 7.63 0.84 28.21
CA LYS A 113 9.03 0.58 28.61
C LYS A 113 9.98 1.75 28.31
N HIS A 114 9.63 2.68 27.41
CA HIS A 114 10.44 3.86 27.09
C HIS A 114 9.92 5.19 27.65
N MET A 115 8.67 5.26 28.14
CA MET A 115 8.13 6.48 28.75
C MET A 115 8.11 6.44 30.29
N ASN A 116 8.33 5.28 30.91
CA ASN A 116 8.34 5.14 32.37
C ASN A 116 9.72 5.31 33.01
N SER A 117 10.77 5.63 32.25
CA SER A 117 12.15 5.82 32.77
C SER A 117 12.39 7.22 33.35
N GLU A 118 11.56 7.64 34.31
CA GLU A 118 11.87 8.72 35.26
C GLU A 118 11.87 8.23 36.74
N GLU A 119 11.25 7.09 37.06
CA GLU A 119 11.19 6.56 38.43
C GLU A 119 11.94 5.22 38.61
N GLU A 120 13.23 5.19 38.27
CA GLU A 120 14.16 4.24 38.91
C GLU A 120 14.53 4.74 40.33
N TYR A 121 13.54 5.09 41.15
CA TYR A 121 13.75 5.63 42.49
C TYR A 121 12.63 5.26 43.48
N LYS A 122 12.82 4.10 44.13
CA LYS A 122 11.97 3.44 45.17
C LYS A 122 10.76 2.68 44.60
N GLY A 123 10.65 1.39 44.95
CA GLY A 123 9.43 0.61 44.68
C GLY A 123 9.55 -0.91 44.80
N VAL A 124 10.74 -1.49 44.63
CA VAL A 124 10.95 -2.95 44.74
C VAL A 124 11.07 -3.39 46.20
N GLU A 125 9.96 -3.34 46.93
CA GLU A 125 9.65 -4.21 48.07
C GLU A 125 8.21 -3.94 48.55
N THR A 126 7.25 -4.81 48.21
CA THR A 126 6.38 -5.61 49.13
C THR A 126 5.35 -6.38 48.28
N ILE A 127 4.89 -7.54 48.74
CA ILE A 127 3.75 -8.32 48.21
C ILE A 127 3.93 -8.89 46.78
N LEU A 128 4.98 -9.69 46.63
CA LEU A 128 4.73 -11.05 46.14
C LEU A 128 4.18 -11.84 47.34
N GLU A 129 2.88 -12.15 47.37
CA GLU A 129 2.25 -13.30 48.09
C GLU A 129 0.72 -13.16 48.19
N ARG A 130 -0.01 -13.91 47.36
CA ARG A 130 -1.18 -14.79 47.68
C ARG A 130 -1.86 -15.24 46.37
N THR A 131 -1.65 -16.46 45.87
CA THR A 131 -2.20 -17.76 46.36
C THR A 131 -3.51 -18.15 45.64
N VAL A 132 -3.42 -19.04 44.62
CA VAL A 132 -4.22 -20.30 44.43
C VAL A 132 -5.75 -20.16 44.23
N SER A 133 -6.50 -20.87 43.35
CA SER A 133 -6.31 -22.02 42.43
C SER A 133 -7.47 -22.17 41.41
N SER A 134 -7.35 -23.13 40.46
CA SER A 134 -8.43 -23.97 39.84
C SER A 134 -9.56 -23.31 39.02
N GLY A 135 -10.12 -23.92 37.95
CA GLY A 135 -9.80 -25.18 37.24
C GLY A 135 -11.02 -25.76 36.47
N SER A 136 -10.79 -26.55 35.39
CA SER A 136 -11.78 -27.31 34.54
C SER A 136 -12.89 -26.51 33.82
N GLY A 137 -13.42 -26.90 32.64
CA GLY A 137 -13.09 -27.97 31.68
C GLY A 137 -14.30 -28.33 30.77
N ALA A 138 -14.06 -28.85 29.55
CA ALA A 138 -14.92 -29.69 28.65
C ALA A 138 -16.40 -29.31 28.32
N ASP A 139 -17.02 -29.64 27.17
CA ASP A 139 -16.62 -30.11 25.81
C ASP A 139 -17.86 -30.04 24.84
N ASP A 140 -17.66 -30.03 23.50
CA ASP A 140 -18.42 -30.75 22.41
C ASP A 140 -19.96 -30.56 22.14
N ASP A 141 -20.55 -30.71 20.92
CA ASP A 141 -20.05 -30.80 19.51
C ASP A 141 -21.13 -30.48 18.40
N GLU A 142 -20.77 -30.61 17.10
CA GLU A 142 -21.47 -30.88 15.79
C GLU A 142 -23.04 -30.99 15.66
N ALA A 143 -23.72 -30.88 14.49
CA ALA A 143 -23.54 -30.35 13.10
C ALA A 143 -24.93 -30.48 12.33
N LEU A 144 -25.21 -30.74 11.02
CA LEU A 144 -24.47 -31.02 9.76
C LEU A 144 -25.33 -30.88 8.43
N ALA A 145 -25.31 -29.75 7.70
CA ALA A 145 -25.68 -29.62 6.25
C ALA A 145 -27.16 -29.97 5.84
N ARG A 146 -27.67 -30.11 4.58
CA ARG A 146 -27.30 -29.93 3.11
C ARG A 146 -28.66 -30.00 2.31
N THR A 147 -28.98 -29.57 1.06
CA THR A 147 -28.45 -28.86 -0.15
C THR A 147 -29.70 -28.15 -0.80
N PHE A 148 -29.99 -27.77 -2.07
CA PHE A 148 -29.51 -27.62 -3.49
C PHE A 148 -30.56 -26.65 -4.20
N SER A 149 -30.74 -26.29 -5.48
CA SER A 149 -30.12 -26.32 -6.86
C SER A 149 -30.96 -25.32 -7.73
N GLU A 150 -30.44 -24.41 -8.58
CA GLU A 150 -30.04 -24.53 -10.02
C GLU A 150 -31.13 -24.94 -11.06
N PRO A 151 -31.08 -24.54 -12.37
CA PRO A 151 -30.17 -23.59 -13.07
C PRO A 151 -30.80 -22.68 -14.19
N ALA A 152 -29.92 -21.98 -14.95
CA ALA A 152 -30.07 -21.47 -16.34
C ALA A 152 -30.86 -20.13 -16.59
N GLN A 153 -30.67 -19.39 -17.70
CA GLN A 153 -29.93 -19.64 -18.96
C GLN A 153 -29.28 -18.36 -19.58
N THR A 154 -28.43 -18.52 -20.60
CA THR A 154 -27.61 -17.48 -21.29
C THR A 154 -28.25 -16.87 -22.54
N TRP A 155 -27.78 -15.70 -23.03
CA TRP A 155 -27.56 -15.44 -24.49
C TRP A 155 -26.71 -14.17 -24.78
N ARG A 156 -25.97 -14.17 -25.91
CA ARG A 156 -25.32 -13.00 -26.57
C ARG A 156 -24.97 -13.35 -28.04
N PRO A 157 -25.23 -12.47 -29.03
CA PRO A 157 -24.70 -12.61 -30.39
C PRO A 157 -23.44 -11.76 -30.68
N ARG A 158 -22.73 -12.09 -31.76
CA ARG A 158 -21.57 -11.35 -32.35
C ARG A 158 -22.05 -10.46 -33.52
N LEU A 159 -21.22 -9.50 -33.98
CA LEU A 159 -21.14 -8.95 -35.36
C LEU A 159 -19.72 -8.30 -35.55
N PRO A 160 -19.27 -7.86 -36.76
CA PRO A 160 -17.92 -8.21 -37.24
C PRO A 160 -16.98 -7.03 -37.59
N SER A 161 -15.78 -7.39 -38.06
CA SER A 161 -14.59 -6.55 -38.36
C SER A 161 -14.56 -5.89 -39.75
N GLY A 162 -13.81 -4.77 -39.89
CA GLY A 162 -13.47 -4.17 -41.18
C GLY A 162 -12.33 -3.12 -41.15
N LEU A 163 -11.15 -3.51 -41.64
CA LEU A 163 -9.98 -2.73 -42.11
C LEU A 163 -9.75 -1.27 -41.65
N VAL A 164 -8.61 -1.04 -40.96
CA VAL A 164 -7.49 -0.15 -41.39
C VAL A 164 -6.18 -0.80 -40.94
N SER A 165 -5.06 -0.65 -41.66
CA SER A 165 -3.76 -1.21 -41.28
C SER A 165 -2.58 -0.24 -41.49
N GLY A 166 -1.49 -0.45 -40.74
CA GLY A 166 -0.17 0.14 -41.02
C GLY A 166 0.29 1.31 -40.15
N LEU A 167 0.48 1.10 -38.83
CA LEU A 167 1.40 1.91 -37.99
C LEU A 167 1.73 1.34 -36.58
N SER A 168 1.24 0.16 -36.19
CA SER A 168 1.23 -0.32 -34.79
C SER A 168 2.28 -1.38 -34.40
N GLY A 169 3.18 -1.77 -35.31
CA GLY A 169 3.90 -3.07 -35.26
C GLY A 169 4.60 -3.43 -33.94
N ILE A 170 5.42 -2.53 -33.38
CA ILE A 170 6.36 -2.87 -32.29
C ILE A 170 5.68 -3.09 -30.93
N PHE A 171 4.50 -2.50 -30.70
CA PHE A 171 3.76 -2.67 -29.43
C PHE A 171 2.85 -3.90 -29.40
N SER A 172 2.65 -4.59 -30.52
CA SER A 172 1.82 -5.80 -30.55
C SER A 172 2.56 -7.00 -29.96
N GLU A 173 3.73 -7.35 -30.50
CA GLU A 173 4.31 -8.70 -30.33
C GLU A 173 4.75 -9.05 -28.89
N ALA A 174 5.04 -8.05 -28.04
CA ALA A 174 5.52 -8.26 -26.67
C ALA A 174 4.42 -8.54 -25.62
N LEU A 175 3.14 -8.26 -25.93
CA LEU A 175 1.98 -8.60 -25.10
C LEU A 175 0.90 -9.38 -25.87
N CYS A 176 0.91 -9.28 -27.20
CA CYS A 176 0.17 -10.09 -28.14
C CYS A 176 1.14 -10.90 -29.02
N GLN A 177 1.65 -12.01 -28.45
CA GLN A 177 1.59 -13.27 -29.21
C GLN A 177 0.11 -13.54 -29.59
N GLU A 178 -0.17 -14.41 -30.55
CA GLU A 178 -1.56 -14.72 -30.98
C GLU A 178 -2.37 -15.50 -29.92
N VAL A 179 -2.62 -14.86 -28.78
CA VAL A 179 -3.69 -15.20 -27.85
C VAL A 179 -4.99 -14.84 -28.56
N ASP A 180 -5.63 -15.85 -29.14
CA ASP A 180 -6.97 -15.82 -29.74
C ASP A 180 -7.86 -14.75 -29.07
N GLU A 181 -8.32 -13.75 -29.83
CA GLU A 181 -9.14 -12.65 -29.30
C GLU A 181 -10.46 -13.13 -28.66
N THR A 182 -10.89 -14.36 -28.94
CA THR A 182 -12.04 -15.02 -28.30
C THR A 182 -11.67 -15.66 -26.95
N ALA A 183 -10.41 -16.03 -26.74
CA ALA A 183 -9.84 -16.57 -25.50
C ALA A 183 -9.55 -15.48 -24.46
N LYS A 184 -10.59 -14.70 -24.11
CA LYS A 184 -10.52 -13.68 -23.05
C LYS A 184 -10.04 -14.30 -21.73
N THR A 185 -8.85 -13.91 -21.30
CA THR A 185 -8.30 -14.27 -19.99
C THR A 185 -9.23 -13.80 -18.86
N MET A 186 -9.04 -14.35 -17.64
CA MET A 186 -9.86 -13.96 -16.48
C MET A 186 -9.73 -12.47 -16.13
N TYR A 187 -8.69 -11.79 -16.62
CA TYR A 187 -8.52 -10.34 -16.54
C TYR A 187 -9.63 -9.55 -17.22
N PHE A 188 -9.97 -9.95 -18.46
CA PHE A 188 -10.91 -9.25 -19.33
C PHE A 188 -12.36 -9.71 -19.14
N THR A 189 -12.58 -10.87 -18.52
CA THR A 189 -13.91 -11.30 -18.07
C THR A 189 -14.17 -10.75 -16.66
N GLN A 190 -14.66 -9.50 -16.60
CA GLN A 190 -14.99 -8.77 -15.35
C GLN A 190 -15.45 -9.71 -14.22
N PRO A 191 -14.59 -9.98 -13.21
CA PRO A 191 -15.04 -10.69 -12.04
C PRO A 191 -16.06 -9.81 -11.31
N LYS A 192 -17.13 -10.40 -10.79
CA LYS A 192 -17.90 -9.71 -9.73
C LYS A 192 -16.92 -9.32 -8.63
N SER A 193 -16.97 -8.05 -8.21
CA SER A 193 -16.08 -7.46 -7.21
C SER A 193 -15.85 -8.41 -6.03
N VAL A 194 -14.61 -8.50 -5.53
CA VAL A 194 -14.31 -9.32 -4.33
C VAL A 194 -14.53 -8.54 -3.03
N LEU A 195 -14.95 -7.28 -3.15
CA LEU A 195 -15.37 -6.44 -2.04
C LEU A 195 -16.79 -6.86 -1.61
N PRO A 196 -17.06 -6.98 -0.29
CA PRO A 196 -18.40 -7.25 0.19
C PRO A 196 -19.29 -6.02 0.04
N ASP A 197 -20.60 -6.24 -0.12
CA ASP A 197 -21.58 -5.17 0.07
C ASP A 197 -21.56 -4.71 1.54
N PRO A 198 -21.59 -3.40 1.82
CA PRO A 198 -21.57 -2.88 3.18
C PRO A 198 -22.89 -3.16 3.91
N GLY A 199 -22.78 -3.35 5.22
CA GLY A 199 -23.92 -3.54 6.11
C GLY A 199 -23.56 -3.17 7.55
N ALA A 200 -24.56 -2.74 8.30
CA ALA A 200 -24.46 -2.42 9.72
C ALA A 200 -25.78 -2.78 10.40
N SER A 201 -25.74 -3.22 11.65
CA SER A 201 -26.92 -3.54 12.45
C SER A 201 -27.18 -2.46 13.49
N TYR A 202 -28.45 -2.11 13.69
CA TYR A 202 -28.92 -1.28 14.80
C TYR A 202 -29.46 -2.20 15.88
N PHE A 203 -29.03 -2.00 17.12
CA PHE A 203 -29.44 -2.78 18.28
C PHE A 203 -30.16 -1.89 19.28
N GLN A 204 -31.36 -2.30 19.66
CA GLN A 204 -32.16 -1.58 20.65
C GLN A 204 -31.52 -1.68 22.02
N VAL A 205 -31.39 -0.54 22.70
CA VAL A 205 -30.95 -0.44 24.09
C VAL A 205 -31.93 0.44 24.88
N PRO A 206 -32.31 0.09 26.12
CA PRO A 206 -33.27 0.88 26.89
C PRO A 206 -32.75 2.30 27.15
N GLN A 207 -33.57 3.31 26.87
CA GLN A 207 -33.30 4.69 27.26
C GLN A 207 -34.04 5.03 28.56
N LEU A 208 -33.37 5.74 29.45
CA LEU A 208 -33.92 6.26 30.71
C LEU A 208 -34.50 7.67 30.54
N GLU A 209 -35.31 8.09 31.52
CA GLU A 209 -35.95 9.43 31.53
C GLU A 209 -34.95 10.60 31.53
N ASP A 210 -33.68 10.37 31.88
CA ASP A 210 -32.58 11.34 31.79
C ASP A 210 -31.85 11.34 30.44
N GLY A 211 -32.38 10.58 29.47
CA GLY A 211 -31.82 10.40 28.13
C GLY A 211 -30.65 9.40 28.05
N THR A 212 -30.19 8.83 29.15
CA THR A 212 -29.07 7.87 29.15
C THR A 212 -29.49 6.52 28.58
N LEU A 213 -28.54 5.82 27.94
CA LEU A 213 -28.77 4.50 27.36
C LEU A 213 -28.18 3.42 28.27
N GLN A 214 -28.98 2.42 28.63
CA GLN A 214 -28.54 1.27 29.41
C GLN A 214 -27.68 0.35 28.55
N LEU A 215 -26.38 0.62 28.53
CA LEU A 215 -25.41 -0.04 27.66
C LEU A 215 -24.12 -0.36 28.40
N ASP A 216 -23.64 -1.59 28.22
CA ASP A 216 -22.45 -2.09 28.87
C ASP A 216 -21.46 -2.74 27.89
N ALA A 217 -20.25 -3.00 28.37
CA ALA A 217 -19.16 -3.52 27.55
C ALA A 217 -19.39 -4.95 27.03
N GLU A 218 -20.18 -5.76 27.73
CA GLU A 218 -20.52 -7.13 27.29
C GLU A 218 -21.47 -7.05 26.10
N LEU A 219 -22.54 -6.26 26.23
CA LEU A 219 -23.54 -6.07 25.17
C LEU A 219 -22.92 -5.46 23.90
N LEU A 220 -22.04 -4.48 24.06
CA LEU A 220 -21.26 -3.87 22.97
C LEU A 220 -20.39 -4.89 22.22
N MET A 221 -19.59 -5.67 22.93
CA MET A 221 -18.68 -6.64 22.31
C MET A 221 -19.41 -7.83 21.69
N ALA A 222 -20.53 -8.28 22.29
CA ALA A 222 -21.34 -9.37 21.76
C ALA A 222 -22.01 -9.02 20.43
N HIS A 223 -22.42 -7.77 20.24
CA HIS A 223 -23.15 -7.31 19.06
C HIS A 223 -22.29 -6.60 18.01
N THR A 224 -21.05 -6.22 18.32
CA THR A 224 -20.13 -5.61 17.35
C THR A 224 -19.21 -6.65 16.71
N PRO A 225 -19.29 -6.91 15.39
CA PRO A 225 -18.43 -7.87 14.70
C PRO A 225 -16.92 -7.65 14.93
N LEU A 226 -16.21 -8.74 15.25
CA LEU A 226 -14.76 -8.71 15.46
C LEU A 226 -13.98 -8.32 14.18
N PRO A 227 -12.84 -7.63 14.32
CA PRO A 227 -11.91 -7.39 13.22
C PRO A 227 -11.42 -8.71 12.60
N LYS A 228 -11.28 -8.77 11.27
CA LYS A 228 -10.78 -9.99 10.60
C LYS A 228 -9.41 -10.42 11.14
N ALA A 229 -9.29 -11.71 11.43
CA ALA A 229 -8.20 -12.41 12.13
C ALA A 229 -8.07 -12.18 13.66
N ALA A 230 -8.85 -11.30 14.29
CA ALA A 230 -8.91 -11.22 15.75
C ALA A 230 -9.85 -12.29 16.33
N SER A 231 -9.44 -12.91 17.46
CA SER A 231 -10.28 -13.82 18.25
C SER A 231 -11.14 -13.09 19.29
N GLU A 232 -10.72 -11.91 19.71
CA GLU A 232 -11.43 -11.05 20.67
C GLU A 232 -11.02 -9.58 20.49
N PHE A 233 -11.73 -8.67 21.17
CA PHE A 233 -11.31 -7.28 21.30
C PHE A 233 -10.21 -7.13 22.37
N SER A 234 -9.09 -6.49 22.01
CA SER A 234 -7.92 -6.29 22.87
C SER A 234 -8.08 -5.13 23.86
N SER A 235 -8.88 -4.13 23.50
CA SER A 235 -9.27 -3.02 24.37
C SER A 235 -10.52 -2.32 23.82
N ILE A 236 -11.14 -1.49 24.66
CA ILE A 236 -12.25 -0.61 24.30
C ILE A 236 -11.75 0.83 24.44
N HIS A 237 -11.97 1.66 23.43
CA HIS A 237 -11.69 3.08 23.48
C HIS A 237 -13.01 3.84 23.26
N VAL A 238 -13.47 4.57 24.26
CA VAL A 238 -14.75 5.27 24.28
C VAL A 238 -14.53 6.76 24.05
N VAL A 239 -15.05 7.27 22.94
CA VAL A 239 -15.16 8.69 22.63
C VAL A 239 -16.52 9.17 23.12
N GLN A 240 -16.56 10.21 23.95
CA GLN A 240 -17.79 10.78 24.50
C GLN A 240 -17.93 12.25 24.07
N THR A 241 -19.13 12.67 23.67
CA THR A 241 -19.41 14.09 23.42
C THR A 241 -19.68 14.83 24.74
N SER A 242 -19.88 16.15 24.68
CA SER A 242 -19.97 16.97 25.89
C SER A 242 -21.24 16.75 26.72
N GLY A 243 -22.29 16.17 26.12
CA GLY A 243 -23.59 15.95 26.73
C GLY A 243 -23.56 15.09 27.99
N VAL A 244 -24.42 15.42 28.96
CA VAL A 244 -24.49 14.73 30.26
C VAL A 244 -24.86 13.24 30.08
N ALA A 245 -25.85 12.95 29.23
CA ALA A 245 -26.26 11.57 28.94
C ALA A 245 -25.15 10.74 28.27
N ALA A 246 -24.40 11.34 27.35
CA ALA A 246 -23.25 10.70 26.69
C ALA A 246 -22.14 10.35 27.71
N LYS A 247 -21.80 11.29 28.60
CA LYS A 247 -20.80 11.09 29.67
C LYS A 247 -21.20 10.03 30.70
N ILE A 248 -22.48 9.97 31.07
CA ILE A 248 -22.99 8.91 31.97
C ILE A 248 -22.92 7.55 31.26
N THR A 249 -23.39 7.46 30.01
CA THR A 249 -23.35 6.22 29.21
C THR A 249 -21.91 5.73 29.00
N ALA A 250 -20.98 6.62 28.66
CA ALA A 250 -19.55 6.31 28.55
C ALA A 250 -18.93 5.84 29.88
N ALA A 251 -19.38 6.39 31.02
CA ALA A 251 -18.97 5.91 32.34
C ALA A 251 -19.54 4.52 32.66
N GLN A 252 -20.78 4.20 32.27
CA GLN A 252 -21.36 2.85 32.40
C GLN A 252 -20.55 1.82 31.58
N ILE A 253 -20.21 2.14 30.33
CA ILE A 253 -19.38 1.31 29.45
C ILE A 253 -17.97 1.10 30.04
N ARG A 254 -17.32 2.15 30.57
CA ARG A 254 -16.00 2.03 31.21
C ARG A 254 -16.06 1.18 32.48
N ASN A 255 -17.05 1.41 33.34
CA ASN A 255 -17.18 0.70 34.61
C ASN A 255 -17.49 -0.79 34.39
N SER A 256 -18.32 -1.12 33.40
CA SER A 256 -18.61 -2.51 33.02
C SER A 256 -17.43 -3.20 32.36
N ALA A 257 -16.69 -2.54 31.47
CA ALA A 257 -15.45 -3.06 30.89
C ALA A 257 -14.42 -3.45 31.97
N ALA A 258 -14.33 -2.65 33.05
CA ALA A 258 -13.47 -2.97 34.19
C ALA A 258 -13.93 -4.24 34.96
N ARG A 259 -15.24 -4.50 35.08
CA ARG A 259 -15.76 -5.74 35.72
C ARG A 259 -15.31 -7.00 34.97
N ILE A 260 -15.24 -6.92 33.63
CA ILE A 260 -14.82 -8.03 32.76
C ILE A 260 -13.32 -8.02 32.42
N GLY A 261 -12.51 -7.21 33.14
CA GLY A 261 -11.06 -7.14 32.95
C GLY A 261 -10.59 -6.54 31.62
N LYS A 262 -11.48 -5.95 30.82
CA LYS A 262 -11.11 -5.35 29.53
C LYS A 262 -10.61 -3.92 29.71
N LYS A 263 -9.39 -3.65 29.24
CA LYS A 263 -8.80 -2.31 29.19
C LYS A 263 -9.76 -1.35 28.49
N CYS A 264 -10.26 -0.36 29.21
CA CYS A 264 -11.11 0.69 28.67
C CYS A 264 -10.46 2.07 28.85
N VAL A 265 -10.45 2.88 27.80
CA VAL A 265 -9.90 4.25 27.78
C VAL A 265 -10.99 5.22 27.35
N THR A 266 -11.22 6.30 28.11
CA THR A 266 -12.14 7.37 27.71
C THR A 266 -11.38 8.52 27.05
N HIS A 267 -12.00 9.10 26.03
CA HIS A 267 -11.53 10.28 25.30
C HIS A 267 -12.69 11.27 25.15
N ASP A 268 -12.47 12.55 25.34
CA ASP A 268 -13.48 13.59 25.11
C ASP A 268 -13.45 14.04 23.64
N TRP A 269 -14.62 14.03 22.99
CA TRP A 269 -14.83 14.77 21.76
C TRP A 269 -15.08 16.26 22.10
N PRO A 270 -14.33 17.21 21.51
CA PRO A 270 -14.50 18.62 21.81
C PRO A 270 -15.85 19.17 21.34
N GLU A 271 -16.35 20.22 21.99
CA GLU A 271 -17.43 21.03 21.43
C GLU A 271 -16.89 21.82 20.25
N LEU A 272 -17.46 21.59 19.07
CA LEU A 272 -17.05 22.23 17.83
C LEU A 272 -18.13 23.15 17.31
N ALA A 273 -17.72 24.32 16.82
CA ALA A 273 -18.52 25.07 15.87
C ALA A 273 -18.67 24.27 14.55
N LYS A 274 -19.56 24.71 13.64
CA LYS A 274 -19.66 24.16 12.27
C LYS A 274 -18.51 24.63 11.38
N ASP A 275 -17.29 24.45 11.87
CA ASP A 275 -16.02 24.83 11.25
C ASP A 275 -15.24 23.58 10.85
N ALA A 276 -14.83 23.54 9.58
CA ALA A 276 -14.11 22.41 9.01
C ALA A 276 -12.67 22.29 9.54
N LYS A 277 -12.04 23.40 9.96
CA LYS A 277 -10.69 23.37 10.53
C LYS A 277 -10.69 22.70 11.91
N ALA A 278 -11.61 23.08 12.77
CA ALA A 278 -11.77 22.49 14.10
C ALA A 278 -12.24 21.01 14.03
N GLU A 279 -13.11 20.65 13.08
CA GLU A 279 -13.44 19.24 12.79
C GLU A 279 -12.21 18.44 12.36
N PHE A 280 -11.41 18.96 11.43
CA PHE A 280 -10.18 18.33 10.98
C PHE A 280 -9.20 18.10 12.15
N ASP A 281 -8.93 19.15 12.93
CA ASP A 281 -8.01 19.07 14.06
C ASP A 281 -8.48 18.07 15.12
N ALA A 282 -9.79 18.04 15.45
CA ALA A 282 -10.36 17.10 16.39
C ALA A 282 -10.22 15.64 15.93
N LEU A 283 -10.57 15.34 14.66
CA LEU A 283 -10.43 14.02 14.06
C LEU A 283 -8.99 13.48 14.17
N TYR A 284 -8.00 14.35 13.95
CA TYR A 284 -6.61 13.95 13.88
C TYR A 284 -5.86 13.98 15.22
N ALA A 285 -6.17 14.93 16.11
CA ALA A 285 -5.68 14.92 17.48
C ALA A 285 -6.19 13.67 18.21
N LEU A 286 -7.49 13.36 18.09
CA LEU A 286 -8.08 12.16 18.69
C LEU A 286 -7.62 10.87 18.02
N GLY A 287 -7.50 10.84 16.69
CA GLY A 287 -6.90 9.71 15.97
C GLY A 287 -5.48 9.39 16.45
N SER A 288 -4.69 10.42 16.74
CA SER A 288 -3.34 10.30 17.30
C SER A 288 -3.37 9.82 18.76
N ASP A 289 -4.23 10.39 19.59
CA ASP A 289 -4.39 10.07 21.00
C ASP A 289 -4.90 8.63 21.24
N LEU A 290 -5.78 8.11 20.37
CA LEU A 290 -6.16 6.70 20.34
C LEU A 290 -4.93 5.78 20.22
N ILE A 291 -4.05 6.07 19.26
CA ILE A 291 -2.83 5.28 19.00
C ILE A 291 -1.84 5.42 20.18
N LEU A 292 -1.62 6.64 20.67
CA LEU A 292 -0.70 6.91 21.79
C LEU A 292 -1.16 6.25 23.09
N LYS A 293 -2.47 6.18 23.36
CA LYS A 293 -3.05 5.44 24.50
C LYS A 293 -3.16 3.93 24.23
N GLY A 294 -2.56 3.42 23.15
CA GLY A 294 -2.38 1.99 22.89
C GLY A 294 -3.58 1.29 22.26
N ALA A 295 -4.41 2.00 21.47
CA ALA A 295 -5.34 1.35 20.55
C ALA A 295 -4.57 0.58 19.47
N ASN A 296 -5.18 -0.46 18.92
CA ASN A 296 -4.61 -1.32 17.88
C ASN A 296 -5.72 -1.88 16.96
N ARG A 297 -5.35 -2.69 15.96
CA ARG A 297 -6.31 -3.29 15.01
C ARG A 297 -7.36 -4.22 15.64
N ALA A 298 -7.15 -4.70 16.86
CA ALA A 298 -8.10 -5.51 17.63
C ALA A 298 -8.87 -4.68 18.68
N THR A 299 -8.75 -3.35 18.69
CA THR A 299 -9.50 -2.48 19.60
C THR A 299 -10.91 -2.21 19.07
N LEU A 300 -11.89 -2.14 19.97
CA LEU A 300 -13.22 -1.61 19.70
C LEU A 300 -13.22 -0.09 19.94
N LEU A 301 -13.51 0.70 18.91
CA LEU A 301 -13.83 2.11 19.08
C LEU A 301 -15.33 2.22 19.37
N VAL A 302 -15.70 2.93 20.43
CA VAL A 302 -17.09 3.25 20.76
C VAL A 302 -17.22 4.76 20.71
N PHE A 303 -18.17 5.30 19.94
CA PHE A 303 -18.43 6.73 19.90
C PHE A 303 -19.84 7.00 20.44
N VAL A 304 -19.93 7.72 21.55
CA VAL A 304 -21.18 8.06 22.23
C VAL A 304 -21.53 9.50 21.89
N GLY A 305 -22.46 9.65 20.94
CA GLY A 305 -22.97 10.94 20.46
C GLY A 305 -24.03 11.55 21.38
N ALA A 306 -24.35 12.82 21.14
CA ALA A 306 -25.53 13.49 21.69
C ALA A 306 -26.81 13.23 20.86
N GLY A 307 -26.68 12.65 19.66
CA GLY A 307 -27.76 12.47 18.69
C GLY A 307 -27.85 13.61 17.66
N GLU A 308 -26.81 14.43 17.56
CA GLU A 308 -26.80 15.64 16.71
C GLU A 308 -26.47 15.31 15.25
N PRO A 309 -27.10 15.98 14.26
CA PRO A 309 -26.89 15.70 12.83
C PRO A 309 -25.43 15.81 12.40
N GLY A 310 -24.88 14.71 11.86
CA GLY A 310 -23.49 14.62 11.39
C GLY A 310 -22.49 14.09 12.42
N GLU A 311 -22.88 13.81 13.67
CA GLU A 311 -22.02 13.11 14.64
C GLU A 311 -21.61 11.72 14.13
N MET A 312 -22.53 10.97 13.49
CA MET A 312 -22.20 9.66 12.91
C MET A 312 -21.15 9.79 11.80
N ALA A 313 -21.20 10.84 10.99
CA ALA A 313 -20.19 11.11 9.96
C ALA A 313 -18.79 11.28 10.60
N LEU A 314 -18.68 12.11 11.64
CA LEU A 314 -17.45 12.34 12.38
C LEU A 314 -16.93 11.05 13.04
N ALA A 315 -17.81 10.28 13.68
CA ALA A 315 -17.47 9.00 14.29
C ALA A 315 -16.91 8.00 13.27
N VAL A 316 -17.55 7.88 12.09
CA VAL A 316 -17.10 6.98 11.02
C VAL A 316 -15.78 7.45 10.41
N ILE A 317 -15.62 8.75 10.14
CA ILE A 317 -14.36 9.29 9.61
C ILE A 317 -13.22 9.05 10.60
N LEU A 318 -13.43 9.31 11.89
CA LEU A 318 -12.47 8.98 12.95
C LEU A 318 -12.10 7.49 12.93
N ALA A 319 -13.09 6.59 12.84
CA ALA A 319 -12.87 5.15 12.80
C ALA A 319 -12.15 4.66 11.53
N MET A 320 -12.19 5.42 10.44
CA MET A 320 -11.38 5.09 9.26
C MET A 320 -9.89 5.31 9.52
N LEU A 321 -9.49 6.37 10.25
CA LEU A 321 -8.09 6.79 10.33
C LEU A 321 -7.16 5.75 10.99
N PRO A 322 -7.33 5.29 12.25
CA PRO A 322 -6.38 4.39 12.88
C PRO A 322 -6.24 3.08 12.09
N PHE A 323 -5.01 2.77 11.69
CA PHE A 323 -4.63 1.52 11.02
C PHE A 323 -5.30 1.27 9.65
N ARG A 324 -5.99 2.26 9.06
CA ARG A 324 -6.91 2.14 7.90
C ARG A 324 -8.13 1.26 8.21
N GLY A 325 -8.88 1.67 9.23
CA GLY A 325 -10.11 1.05 9.71
C GLY A 325 -9.92 0.29 11.02
N ILE A 326 -10.43 0.88 12.10
CA ILE A 326 -10.81 0.21 13.35
C ILE A 326 -12.32 -0.11 13.31
N GLN A 327 -12.78 -1.10 14.09
CA GLN A 327 -14.22 -1.38 14.21
C GLN A 327 -14.87 -0.34 15.12
N LEU A 328 -15.98 0.25 14.67
CA LEU A 328 -16.76 1.25 15.38
C LEU A 328 -18.13 0.70 15.79
N ALA A 329 -18.45 0.88 17.07
CA ALA A 329 -19.81 0.93 17.59
C ALA A 329 -20.22 2.40 17.77
N TYR A 330 -21.30 2.83 17.14
CA TYR A 330 -21.88 4.16 17.35
C TYR A 330 -23.05 4.06 18.34
N VAL A 331 -23.08 4.92 19.34
CA VAL A 331 -24.09 4.93 20.41
C VAL A 331 -24.80 6.28 20.34
N THR A 332 -26.10 6.27 20.11
CA THR A 332 -26.89 7.49 19.84
C THR A 332 -28.26 7.46 20.53
N PRO A 333 -28.67 8.55 21.21
CA PRO A 333 -30.01 8.70 21.77
C PRO A 333 -31.07 9.14 20.75
N ALA A 334 -30.74 9.21 19.45
CA ALA A 334 -31.61 9.76 18.41
C ALA A 334 -32.91 8.95 18.22
N GLU A 335 -34.03 9.69 18.09
CA GLU A 335 -35.39 9.15 17.90
C GLU A 335 -35.73 8.81 16.43
N GLU A 336 -34.80 9.04 15.48
CA GLU A 336 -34.94 8.68 14.06
C GLU A 336 -33.74 7.85 13.55
N TYR A 337 -33.98 6.97 12.59
CA TYR A 337 -32.91 6.16 11.97
C TYR A 337 -32.11 6.96 10.93
N GLU A 338 -30.92 7.45 11.30
CA GLU A 338 -29.89 7.81 10.31
C GLU A 338 -29.32 6.52 9.68
N ASN A 339 -29.47 6.35 8.36
CA ASN A 339 -28.99 5.17 7.65
C ASN A 339 -27.47 5.27 7.37
N PRO A 340 -26.61 4.44 8.00
CA PRO A 340 -25.16 4.53 7.86
C PRO A 340 -24.63 4.13 6.47
N LEU A 341 -25.49 3.65 5.57
CA LEU A 341 -25.14 3.25 4.20
C LEU A 341 -25.49 4.31 3.15
N ASP A 342 -26.10 5.42 3.54
CA ASP A 342 -26.23 6.62 2.72
C ASP A 342 -24.99 7.53 2.85
N THR A 343 -25.07 8.76 2.33
CA THR A 343 -23.97 9.73 2.45
C THR A 343 -24.11 10.48 3.77
N LEU A 344 -23.25 10.15 4.72
CA LEU A 344 -23.07 10.87 5.98
C LEU A 344 -22.19 12.10 5.74
N THR A 345 -22.59 13.25 6.29
CA THR A 345 -21.89 14.53 6.12
C THR A 345 -21.61 15.16 7.49
N SER A 346 -20.41 15.72 7.69
CA SER A 346 -20.05 16.36 8.97
C SER A 346 -20.77 17.71 9.17
N PRO A 347 -20.90 18.23 10.41
CA PRO A 347 -21.61 19.48 10.71
C PRO A 347 -21.16 20.72 9.91
N SER A 348 -19.89 20.79 9.49
CA SER A 348 -19.34 21.86 8.61
C SER A 348 -19.71 21.73 7.13
N GLY A 349 -20.20 20.55 6.70
CA GLY A 349 -20.46 20.22 5.29
C GLY A 349 -19.21 19.90 4.47
N VAL A 350 -18.02 19.82 5.06
CA VAL A 350 -16.77 19.57 4.32
C VAL A 350 -16.43 18.10 4.20
N PHE A 351 -16.60 17.30 5.26
CA PHE A 351 -16.22 15.89 5.25
C PHE A 351 -17.44 14.99 5.00
N GLU A 352 -17.27 14.02 4.11
CA GLU A 352 -18.35 13.14 3.65
C GLU A 352 -17.88 11.68 3.60
N TYR A 353 -18.78 10.78 3.97
CA TYR A 353 -18.61 9.34 3.94
C TYR A 353 -19.83 8.67 3.32
N THR A 354 -19.61 7.78 2.36
CA THR A 354 -20.67 6.96 1.76
C THR A 354 -20.21 5.51 1.74
N ALA A 355 -20.87 4.63 2.50
CA ALA A 355 -20.39 3.25 2.68
C ALA A 355 -20.35 2.44 1.37
N THR A 356 -21.23 2.76 0.41
CA THR A 356 -21.36 2.04 -0.86
C THR A 356 -20.34 2.43 -1.92
N GLN A 357 -19.52 3.46 -1.70
CA GLN A 357 -18.51 3.93 -2.67
C GLN A 357 -17.44 2.84 -2.91
N PRO A 358 -17.37 2.23 -4.12
CA PRO A 358 -16.40 1.18 -4.41
C PRO A 358 -14.95 1.67 -4.31
N GLU A 359 -14.66 2.95 -4.57
CA GLU A 359 -13.35 3.58 -4.37
C GLU A 359 -12.86 3.48 -2.92
N ARG A 360 -13.74 3.39 -1.92
CA ARG A 360 -13.40 3.12 -0.51
C ARG A 360 -13.12 1.63 -0.24
N MET A 361 -12.98 0.82 -1.28
CA MET A 361 -12.66 -0.61 -1.21
C MET A 361 -13.66 -1.42 -0.35
N GLY A 362 -14.94 -1.02 -0.33
CA GLY A 362 -15.99 -1.68 0.48
C GLY A 362 -15.68 -1.71 1.98
N ARG A 363 -14.92 -0.73 2.49
CA ARG A 363 -14.56 -0.61 3.91
C ARG A 363 -15.58 0.24 4.67
N ALA A 364 -16.59 -0.43 5.23
CA ALA A 364 -17.31 0.11 6.36
C ALA A 364 -16.48 -0.07 7.65
N SER A 365 -16.25 1.01 8.39
CA SER A 365 -15.68 0.98 9.74
C SER A 365 -16.76 0.89 10.82
N LEU A 366 -17.94 1.47 10.58
CA LEU A 366 -19.12 1.23 11.41
C LEU A 366 -19.55 -0.23 11.26
N ALA A 367 -19.60 -0.93 12.39
CA ALA A 367 -19.99 -2.33 12.45
C ALA A 367 -21.32 -2.53 13.20
N ALA A 368 -21.65 -1.64 14.14
CA ALA A 368 -22.91 -1.65 14.90
C ALA A 368 -23.34 -0.22 15.30
N VAL A 369 -24.66 -0.03 15.44
CA VAL A 369 -25.30 1.15 16.03
C VAL A 369 -26.13 0.72 17.23
N PHE A 370 -26.18 1.51 18.30
CA PHE A 370 -26.96 1.25 19.50
C PHE A 370 -27.78 2.51 19.87
N GLY A 371 -29.08 2.35 20.10
CA GLY A 371 -29.97 3.44 20.50
C GLY A 371 -31.38 2.98 20.90
N PRO A 372 -32.34 3.89 21.15
CA PRO A 372 -33.66 3.57 21.70
C PRO A 372 -34.60 2.83 20.74
N LEU A 373 -34.36 2.93 19.43
CA LEU A 373 -35.24 2.40 18.39
C LEU A 373 -35.16 0.87 18.28
N GLU A 374 -36.13 0.27 17.59
CA GLU A 374 -36.18 -1.19 17.40
C GLU A 374 -34.93 -1.73 16.68
N SER A 375 -34.62 -3.01 16.90
CA SER A 375 -33.43 -3.61 16.28
C SER A 375 -33.65 -3.86 14.79
N THR A 376 -32.74 -3.37 13.94
CA THR A 376 -32.83 -3.48 12.48
C THR A 376 -31.46 -3.72 11.84
N SER A 377 -31.39 -3.89 10.51
CA SER A 377 -30.13 -4.14 9.81
C SER A 377 -30.10 -3.53 8.42
N PHE A 378 -29.24 -2.53 8.27
CA PHE A 378 -28.98 -1.86 7.00
C PHE A 378 -28.09 -2.74 6.12
N LYS A 379 -28.51 -2.96 4.87
CA LYS A 379 -27.72 -3.61 3.82
C LYS A 379 -28.00 -2.89 2.50
N LYS A 380 -26.95 -2.54 1.75
CA LYS A 380 -27.07 -1.80 0.51
C LYS A 380 -25.93 -2.22 -0.42
N PRO A 381 -26.20 -2.52 -1.71
CA PRO A 381 -25.14 -2.97 -2.61
C PRO A 381 -24.10 -1.87 -2.84
N LEU A 382 -22.86 -2.26 -3.13
CA LEU A 382 -21.85 -1.31 -3.65
C LEU A 382 -22.36 -0.62 -4.92
N SER A 383 -22.11 0.68 -5.05
CA SER A 383 -22.47 1.41 -6.26
C SER A 383 -21.57 1.01 -7.44
N GLU A 384 -22.08 1.14 -8.66
CA GLU A 384 -21.39 0.72 -9.88
C GLU A 384 -20.08 1.50 -10.08
N TRP A 385 -18.96 0.77 -10.21
CA TRP A 385 -17.64 1.39 -10.37
C TRP A 385 -17.41 1.91 -11.79
N LYS A 386 -17.34 3.24 -11.93
CA LYS A 386 -17.19 3.96 -13.21
C LYS A 386 -15.93 4.84 -13.20
N PRO A 387 -14.72 4.23 -13.21
CA PRO A 387 -13.48 5.00 -13.25
C PRO A 387 -13.35 5.73 -14.58
N LEU A 388 -12.58 6.82 -14.60
CA LEU A 388 -12.33 7.62 -15.78
C LEU A 388 -11.40 6.84 -16.72
N ARG A 389 -11.99 6.26 -17.77
CA ARG A 389 -11.27 5.60 -18.87
C ARG A 389 -11.04 6.62 -19.99
N PRO A 390 -9.79 6.97 -20.33
CA PRO A 390 -9.54 7.83 -21.50
C PRO A 390 -9.81 7.08 -22.81
N ASP A 391 -10.28 7.82 -23.82
CA ASP A 391 -10.36 7.35 -25.21
C ASP A 391 -8.93 7.12 -25.75
N VAL A 392 -8.73 6.10 -26.58
CA VAL A 392 -7.38 5.75 -27.11
C VAL A 392 -6.73 6.94 -27.82
N HIS A 393 -5.52 7.30 -27.38
CA HIS A 393 -4.68 8.36 -27.97
C HIS A 393 -3.33 7.77 -28.41
N PRO A 394 -2.72 8.18 -29.55
CA PRO A 394 -1.49 7.56 -30.06
C PRO A 394 -0.29 7.65 -29.12
N GLU A 395 -0.21 8.72 -28.32
CA GLU A 395 0.87 8.96 -27.36
C GLU A 395 0.57 8.38 -25.96
N GLU A 396 -0.56 7.69 -25.77
CA GLU A 396 -0.94 7.08 -24.50
C GLU A 396 -0.66 5.57 -24.48
N LYS A 397 0.13 5.13 -23.50
CA LYS A 397 0.32 3.72 -23.16
C LYS A 397 -0.55 3.37 -21.94
N PRO A 398 -1.60 2.56 -22.09
CA PRO A 398 -2.36 2.09 -20.94
C PRO A 398 -1.55 1.03 -20.17
N ALA A 399 -1.44 1.20 -18.86
CA ALA A 399 -0.94 0.19 -17.94
C ALA A 399 -2.14 -0.44 -17.22
N PRO A 400 -2.66 -1.59 -17.68
CA PRO A 400 -3.92 -2.14 -17.20
C PRO A 400 -3.76 -2.72 -15.78
N PHE A 401 -4.43 -2.12 -14.79
CA PHE A 401 -4.34 -2.52 -13.39
C PHE A 401 -5.72 -2.74 -12.74
N LYS A 402 -5.74 -3.51 -11.65
CA LYS A 402 -6.93 -3.72 -10.80
C LYS A 402 -6.53 -3.75 -9.32
N ILE A 403 -7.44 -3.34 -8.43
CA ILE A 403 -7.36 -3.64 -7.00
C ILE A 403 -8.72 -4.16 -6.53
N GLY A 404 -8.76 -5.33 -5.89
CA GLY A 404 -10.01 -5.90 -5.33
C GLY A 404 -11.10 -6.23 -6.37
N GLY A 405 -10.70 -6.45 -7.63
CA GLY A 405 -11.59 -6.66 -8.79
C GLY A 405 -12.04 -5.36 -9.46
N LEU A 406 -11.76 -4.20 -8.87
CA LEU A 406 -12.04 -2.89 -9.46
C LEU A 406 -10.92 -2.50 -10.43
N ASP A 407 -11.27 -2.12 -11.66
CA ASP A 407 -10.33 -1.60 -12.66
C ASP A 407 -9.75 -0.26 -12.19
N LEU A 408 -8.42 -0.10 -12.23
CA LEU A 408 -7.75 1.19 -12.04
C LEU A 408 -7.13 1.61 -13.39
N PRO A 409 -7.71 2.59 -14.10
CA PRO A 409 -7.11 3.13 -15.31
C PRO A 409 -5.80 3.83 -14.97
N MET A 410 -4.69 3.30 -15.49
CA MET A 410 -3.38 3.95 -15.43
C MET A 410 -2.89 4.18 -16.86
N VAL A 411 -2.36 5.37 -17.13
CA VAL A 411 -1.86 5.76 -18.45
C VAL A 411 -0.52 6.47 -18.31
N THR A 412 0.42 6.13 -19.19
CA THR A 412 1.63 6.91 -19.46
C THR A 412 1.41 7.71 -20.74
N TYR A 413 1.60 9.03 -20.68
CA TYR A 413 1.62 9.92 -21.85
C TYR A 413 3.08 10.15 -22.25
N GLU A 414 3.49 9.57 -23.39
CA GLU A 414 4.87 9.61 -23.89
C GLU A 414 5.17 10.84 -24.76
N GLY A 415 4.14 11.63 -25.10
CA GLY A 415 4.26 12.86 -25.89
C GLY A 415 4.80 14.06 -25.13
N ALA A 416 4.58 15.25 -25.71
CA ALA A 416 5.04 16.51 -25.13
C ALA A 416 4.37 16.85 -23.79
N TYR A 417 5.13 17.41 -22.84
CA TYR A 417 4.60 17.79 -21.52
C TYR A 417 3.38 18.71 -21.57
N SER A 418 3.45 19.78 -22.38
CA SER A 418 2.34 20.73 -22.57
C SER A 418 1.08 20.01 -23.04
N ASP A 419 1.25 19.16 -24.04
CA ASP A 419 0.17 18.54 -24.78
C ASP A 419 -0.48 17.44 -23.91
N GLY A 420 0.32 16.78 -23.06
CA GLY A 420 -0.16 15.89 -21.99
C GLY A 420 -0.92 16.60 -20.86
N VAL A 421 -0.56 17.85 -20.51
CA VAL A 421 -1.32 18.67 -19.54
C VAL A 421 -2.66 19.10 -20.13
N GLU A 422 -2.66 19.61 -21.38
CA GLU A 422 -3.88 19.96 -22.11
C GLU A 422 -4.80 18.75 -22.30
N ARG A 423 -4.25 17.59 -22.68
CA ARG A 423 -4.96 16.32 -22.80
C ARG A 423 -5.57 15.86 -21.48
N LEU A 424 -4.87 15.99 -20.36
CA LEU A 424 -5.44 15.68 -19.04
C LEU A 424 -6.59 16.63 -18.70
N ALA A 425 -6.43 17.93 -18.94
CA ALA A 425 -7.51 18.91 -18.72
C ALA A 425 -8.75 18.59 -19.58
N ASP A 426 -8.56 18.26 -20.88
CA ASP A 426 -9.64 17.81 -21.77
C ASP A 426 -10.34 16.54 -21.25
N LEU A 427 -9.60 15.56 -20.75
CA LEU A 427 -10.16 14.32 -20.20
C LEU A 427 -11.02 14.57 -18.96
N LEU A 428 -10.57 15.44 -18.05
CA LEU A 428 -11.29 15.77 -16.82
C LEU A 428 -12.58 16.56 -17.13
N VAL A 429 -12.50 17.58 -17.98
CA VAL A 429 -13.68 18.40 -18.36
C VAL A 429 -14.67 17.59 -19.20
N ARG A 430 -14.20 16.68 -20.07
CA ARG A 430 -15.08 15.75 -20.83
C ARG A 430 -15.83 14.77 -19.93
N HIS A 431 -15.19 14.30 -18.86
CA HIS A 431 -15.78 13.28 -17.99
C HIS A 431 -16.70 13.88 -16.90
N TYR A 432 -16.33 15.00 -16.30
CA TYR A 432 -17.07 15.62 -15.19
C TYR A 432 -17.88 16.87 -15.56
N GLY A 433 -17.68 17.44 -16.76
CA GLY A 433 -18.25 18.73 -17.16
C GLY A 433 -17.52 19.93 -16.57
N SER A 434 -18.01 21.13 -16.88
CA SER A 434 -17.47 22.42 -16.39
C SER A 434 -17.78 22.72 -14.92
N ASP A 435 -18.73 21.98 -14.32
CA ASP A 435 -19.18 22.19 -12.95
C ASP A 435 -18.24 21.59 -11.89
N ILE A 436 -17.04 21.17 -12.29
CA ILE A 436 -15.98 20.80 -11.35
C ILE A 436 -15.42 22.00 -10.58
N TYR A 437 -14.87 21.69 -9.41
CA TYR A 437 -13.93 22.55 -8.69
C TYR A 437 -12.64 21.77 -8.48
N PRO A 438 -11.62 21.95 -9.34
CA PRO A 438 -10.36 21.23 -9.20
C PRO A 438 -9.57 21.77 -8.00
N VAL A 439 -9.08 20.87 -7.16
CA VAL A 439 -8.17 21.17 -6.06
C VAL A 439 -6.83 20.54 -6.42
N VAL A 440 -5.87 21.35 -6.86
CA VAL A 440 -4.57 20.88 -7.33
C VAL A 440 -3.56 20.95 -6.17
N SER A 441 -3.43 19.85 -5.43
CA SER A 441 -2.42 19.71 -4.38
C SER A 441 -1.11 19.20 -4.96
N VAL A 442 -0.01 19.91 -4.68
CA VAL A 442 1.31 19.60 -5.23
C VAL A 442 2.43 19.93 -4.26
N GLY A 443 3.31 18.96 -3.97
CA GLY A 443 4.46 19.20 -3.11
C GLY A 443 5.49 20.13 -3.74
N GLU A 444 6.16 20.96 -2.93
CA GLU A 444 7.03 22.09 -3.27
C GLU A 444 7.95 21.94 -4.49
N THR A 445 8.64 20.80 -4.71
CA THR A 445 9.43 20.60 -5.96
C THR A 445 8.54 20.67 -7.22
N GLY A 446 7.33 20.13 -7.15
CA GLY A 446 6.36 20.18 -8.25
C GLY A 446 5.78 21.57 -8.47
N ASP A 447 5.59 22.36 -7.40
CA ASP A 447 5.24 23.78 -7.51
C ASP A 447 6.37 24.58 -8.16
N ALA A 448 7.61 24.40 -7.70
CA ALA A 448 8.79 25.05 -8.25
C ALA A 448 9.06 24.66 -9.72
N LEU A 449 8.63 23.48 -10.16
CA LEU A 449 8.66 23.05 -11.57
C LEU A 449 7.40 23.47 -12.37
N GLY A 450 6.42 24.11 -11.74
CA GLY A 450 5.17 24.57 -12.36
C GLY A 450 4.08 23.51 -12.55
N TYR A 451 4.29 22.26 -12.11
CA TYR A 451 3.50 21.12 -12.58
C TYR A 451 2.01 21.14 -12.21
N GLY A 452 1.66 21.71 -11.06
CA GLY A 452 0.25 21.95 -10.71
C GLY A 452 -0.28 23.30 -11.22
N ASP A 453 0.59 24.29 -11.36
CA ASP A 453 0.32 25.66 -11.84
C ASP A 453 -0.13 25.62 -13.30
N ASP A 454 0.61 24.87 -14.14
CA ASP A 454 0.34 24.61 -15.54
C ASP A 454 -1.00 23.85 -15.72
N LEU A 455 -1.26 22.80 -14.90
CA LEU A 455 -2.50 22.02 -14.96
C LEU A 455 -3.74 22.81 -14.48
N LEU A 456 -3.61 23.61 -13.41
CA LEU A 456 -4.70 24.49 -12.98
C LEU A 456 -4.98 25.58 -14.02
N GLY A 457 -3.94 26.08 -14.70
CA GLY A 457 -4.08 26.98 -15.85
C GLY A 457 -4.87 26.36 -17.00
N ALA A 458 -4.55 25.12 -17.39
CA ALA A 458 -5.25 24.39 -18.45
C ALA A 458 -6.70 24.01 -18.08
N LEU A 459 -7.02 23.86 -16.79
CA LEU A 459 -8.40 23.70 -16.32
C LEU A 459 -9.14 25.06 -16.28
N ALA A 460 -8.49 26.12 -15.81
CA ALA A 460 -9.08 27.46 -15.79
C ALA A 460 -9.37 28.02 -17.20
N SER A 461 -8.59 27.67 -18.22
CA SER A 461 -8.86 28.01 -19.62
C SER A 461 -10.05 27.25 -20.24
N ARG A 462 -10.61 26.27 -19.51
CA ARG A 462 -11.80 25.48 -19.84
C ARG A 462 -12.97 25.79 -18.89
N ASP A 463 -13.04 27.02 -18.40
CA ASP A 463 -14.02 27.51 -17.42
C ASP A 463 -14.12 26.70 -16.12
N CYS A 464 -13.04 25.98 -15.76
CA CYS A 464 -12.94 25.19 -14.53
C CYS A 464 -11.93 25.79 -13.52
N PRO A 465 -12.12 27.03 -13.03
CA PRO A 465 -11.26 27.60 -12.00
C PRO A 465 -11.42 26.84 -10.68
N GLY A 466 -10.31 26.70 -9.97
CA GLY A 466 -10.19 25.84 -8.79
C GLY A 466 -9.33 26.43 -7.68
N PHE A 467 -8.82 25.56 -6.82
CA PHE A 467 -7.92 25.90 -5.72
C PHE A 467 -6.50 25.35 -5.98
N TYR A 468 -5.48 26.18 -5.75
CA TYR A 468 -4.08 25.77 -5.83
C TYR A 468 -3.52 25.51 -4.44
N PHE A 469 -2.94 24.33 -4.21
CA PHE A 469 -2.45 23.94 -2.90
C PHE A 469 -0.99 23.42 -2.94
N PRO A 470 0.00 24.33 -2.95
CA PRO A 470 1.40 23.97 -2.78
C PRO A 470 1.67 23.57 -1.32
N HIS A 471 2.47 22.52 -1.08
CA HIS A 471 2.76 22.04 0.28
C HIS A 471 4.21 21.51 0.49
N ALA A 472 4.68 21.50 1.75
CA ALA A 472 5.96 20.90 2.14
C ALA A 472 5.98 19.36 2.02
N SER A 473 7.16 18.73 1.87
CA SER A 473 7.27 17.42 1.18
C SER A 473 8.42 16.45 1.60
N GLY A 474 8.36 15.09 1.43
CA GLY A 474 9.39 14.04 1.80
C GLY A 474 9.18 12.71 2.67
N GLU A 475 8.78 12.69 3.99
CA GLU A 475 7.90 11.73 4.79
C GLU A 475 7.17 12.24 6.15
N THR A 476 7.23 13.51 6.65
CA THR A 476 6.74 14.06 7.97
C THR A 476 5.58 15.03 7.83
N CYS A 477 5.59 15.94 6.84
CA CYS A 477 4.40 16.69 6.42
C CYS A 477 3.38 15.77 5.70
N LYS A 478 3.53 14.46 5.87
CA LYS A 478 2.44 13.49 6.11
C LYS A 478 1.99 13.56 7.55
N SER A 479 1.76 14.77 8.00
CA SER A 479 1.06 15.06 9.23
C SER A 479 -0.22 15.82 8.86
N PRO A 480 -1.25 15.75 9.69
CA PRO A 480 -2.51 16.42 9.45
C PRO A 480 -2.34 17.93 9.22
N GLU A 481 -1.44 18.59 9.95
CA GLU A 481 -1.23 20.05 9.94
C GLU A 481 -0.71 20.57 8.59
N ALA A 482 -0.19 19.69 7.74
CA ALA A 482 0.23 20.02 6.39
C ALA A 482 -0.96 20.15 5.41
N TYR A 483 -2.05 19.40 5.63
CA TYR A 483 -3.23 19.36 4.74
C TYR A 483 -4.49 19.98 5.37
N GLY A 484 -4.52 20.13 6.69
CA GLY A 484 -5.59 20.83 7.41
C GLY A 484 -5.46 22.35 7.38
N LYS A 485 -5.11 22.95 6.23
CA LYS A 485 -5.07 24.43 6.11
C LYS A 485 -6.49 24.97 6.00
N ALA A 486 -6.82 26.00 6.78
CA ALA A 486 -8.18 26.55 6.85
C ALA A 486 -8.68 26.99 5.46
N GLU A 487 -7.87 27.76 4.74
CA GLU A 487 -8.07 28.19 3.34
C GLU A 487 -8.44 27.05 2.36
N LEU A 488 -7.82 25.87 2.48
CA LEU A 488 -8.13 24.70 1.65
C LEU A 488 -9.49 24.09 2.03
N LEU A 489 -9.78 23.96 3.32
CA LEU A 489 -11.04 23.42 3.83
C LEU A 489 -12.21 24.37 3.56
N GLU A 490 -11.99 25.68 3.66
CA GLU A 490 -12.91 26.74 3.26
C GLU A 490 -13.22 26.69 1.76
N ALA A 491 -12.20 26.55 0.90
CA ALA A 491 -12.37 26.44 -0.55
C ALA A 491 -13.18 25.19 -0.94
N ILE A 492 -12.87 24.03 -0.36
CA ILE A 492 -13.64 22.79 -0.55
C ILE A 492 -15.08 22.97 -0.06
N GLY A 493 -15.29 23.56 1.12
CA GLY A 493 -16.63 23.83 1.67
C GLY A 493 -17.43 24.82 0.82
N ALA A 494 -16.79 25.85 0.27
CA ALA A 494 -17.42 26.80 -0.65
C ALA A 494 -17.86 26.11 -1.93
N ALA A 495 -17.02 25.25 -2.52
CA ALA A 495 -17.36 24.47 -3.70
C ALA A 495 -18.52 23.48 -3.45
N LYS A 496 -18.53 22.76 -2.32
CA LYS A 496 -19.64 21.87 -1.94
C LYS A 496 -20.94 22.64 -1.71
N ARG A 497 -20.90 23.80 -1.03
CA ARG A 497 -22.08 24.68 -0.87
C ARG A 497 -22.59 25.22 -2.21
N ALA A 498 -21.69 25.47 -3.17
CA ALA A 498 -22.03 25.81 -4.55
C ALA A 498 -22.47 24.60 -5.42
N ARG A 499 -22.54 23.39 -4.84
CA ARG A 499 -22.87 22.11 -5.51
C ARG A 499 -21.91 21.73 -6.65
N LYS A 500 -20.69 22.25 -6.66
CA LYS A 500 -19.66 21.86 -7.62
C LYS A 500 -19.10 20.48 -7.27
N THR A 501 -18.78 19.70 -8.31
CA THR A 501 -18.05 18.43 -8.16
C THR A 501 -16.61 18.73 -7.75
N VAL A 502 -16.29 18.62 -6.46
CA VAL A 502 -14.91 18.79 -6.00
C VAL A 502 -14.07 17.65 -6.59
N LEU A 503 -13.06 18.02 -7.38
CA LEU A 503 -12.13 17.10 -8.03
C LEU A 503 -10.77 17.30 -7.40
N VAL A 504 -10.41 16.42 -6.47
CA VAL A 504 -9.16 16.55 -5.72
C VAL A 504 -8.04 15.80 -6.44
N ILE A 505 -6.94 16.49 -6.68
CA ILE A 505 -5.65 15.91 -7.08
C ILE A 505 -4.79 15.98 -5.80
N ALA A 506 -4.47 14.82 -5.21
CA ALA A 506 -4.04 14.56 -3.81
C ALA A 506 -5.13 14.66 -2.71
N ALA A 507 -5.72 13.49 -2.35
CA ALA A 507 -7.01 13.31 -1.66
C ALA A 507 -7.15 13.81 -0.20
N MET A 508 -8.40 14.04 0.23
CA MET A 508 -9.03 13.41 1.42
C MET A 508 -10.52 13.78 1.69
N ALA A 509 -11.12 14.74 0.97
CA ALA A 509 -12.45 15.30 1.30
C ALA A 509 -13.68 14.54 0.75
N GLY A 510 -13.64 13.20 0.63
CA GLY A 510 -14.74 12.41 0.04
C GLY A 510 -15.00 12.65 -1.46
N ALA A 511 -14.02 13.25 -2.13
CA ALA A 511 -14.10 13.79 -3.48
C ALA A 511 -13.65 12.80 -4.57
N ALA A 512 -13.98 13.10 -5.83
CA ALA A 512 -13.35 12.44 -6.97
C ALA A 512 -11.83 12.67 -6.93
N PHE A 513 -11.04 11.62 -7.21
CA PHE A 513 -9.59 11.63 -6.97
C PHE A 513 -8.80 11.21 -8.22
N ILE A 514 -7.78 11.98 -8.58
CA ILE A 514 -6.88 11.72 -9.72
C ILE A 514 -5.44 11.78 -9.20
N GLU A 515 -4.60 10.83 -9.63
CA GLU A 515 -3.16 10.86 -9.34
C GLU A 515 -2.36 11.21 -10.59
N VAL A 516 -1.56 12.27 -10.51
CA VAL A 516 -0.65 12.74 -11.57
C VAL A 516 0.79 12.51 -11.09
N PRO A 517 1.35 11.29 -11.25
CA PRO A 517 2.63 10.95 -10.67
C PRO A 517 3.80 11.55 -11.44
N THR A 518 4.49 12.49 -10.80
CA THR A 518 5.68 13.21 -11.31
C THR A 518 7.00 12.50 -10.99
N THR A 519 6.93 11.24 -10.53
CA THR A 519 8.10 10.42 -10.14
C THR A 519 7.81 8.94 -10.37
N LEU A 520 8.81 8.15 -10.77
CA LEU A 520 8.68 6.71 -11.02
C LEU A 520 8.06 5.95 -9.83
N MET A 521 8.64 6.10 -8.63
CA MET A 521 8.15 5.44 -7.39
C MET A 521 6.71 5.83 -7.03
N HIS A 522 6.23 7.00 -7.45
CA HIS A 522 4.82 7.35 -7.30
C HIS A 522 3.97 6.54 -8.30
N TYR A 523 4.35 6.49 -9.59
CA TYR A 523 3.57 5.83 -10.64
C TYR A 523 3.55 4.30 -10.56
N ASN A 524 4.66 3.65 -10.18
CA ASN A 524 4.74 2.19 -10.18
C ASN A 524 4.45 1.55 -8.81
N ASP A 525 4.73 2.25 -7.70
CA ASP A 525 4.44 1.76 -6.33
C ASP A 525 3.29 2.52 -5.63
N ALA A 526 3.31 3.84 -5.55
CA ALA A 526 2.38 4.56 -4.67
C ALA A 526 0.92 4.62 -5.20
N THR A 527 0.73 4.70 -6.52
CA THR A 527 -0.61 4.69 -7.14
C THR A 527 -1.19 3.28 -7.28
N THR A 528 -0.33 2.26 -7.37
CA THR A 528 -0.72 0.84 -7.42
C THR A 528 -1.16 0.27 -6.07
N SER A 529 -1.35 1.11 -5.06
CA SER A 529 -2.00 0.75 -3.79
C SER A 529 -3.12 1.72 -3.43
N ALA A 530 -4.21 1.17 -2.90
CA ALA A 530 -5.28 1.95 -2.29
C ALA A 530 -4.88 2.60 -0.94
N LYS A 531 -3.72 2.25 -0.34
CA LYS A 531 -3.24 2.83 0.94
C LYS A 531 -2.98 4.34 0.80
N LYS A 532 -3.85 5.20 1.34
CA LYS A 532 -3.61 6.66 1.45
C LYS A 532 -3.59 7.03 2.95
N ALA A 533 -2.49 7.59 3.47
CA ALA A 533 -2.31 7.76 4.92
C ALA A 533 -1.33 8.86 5.35
N PHE A 534 -1.65 9.46 6.49
CA PHE A 534 -0.82 10.24 7.41
C PHE A 534 0.00 9.37 8.38
N SER A 535 1.03 9.96 8.95
CA SER A 535 1.99 9.42 9.91
C SER A 535 1.74 10.13 11.23
N LEU A 536 1.97 9.43 12.34
CA LEU A 536 1.96 10.05 13.66
C LEU A 536 3.28 10.83 13.82
N VAL A 537 3.20 12.16 13.81
CA VAL A 537 4.34 13.07 13.94
C VAL A 537 4.12 13.94 15.18
N VAL A 538 5.10 13.95 16.07
CA VAL A 538 5.07 14.74 17.32
C VAL A 538 6.39 15.49 17.42
N ASN A 539 6.34 16.80 17.65
CA ASN A 539 7.52 17.68 17.74
C ASN A 539 8.49 17.54 16.54
N GLY A 540 7.96 17.31 15.33
CA GLY A 540 8.73 17.09 14.11
C GLY A 540 9.36 15.71 13.95
N GLN A 541 9.16 14.79 14.91
CA GLN A 541 9.62 13.40 14.86
C GLN A 541 8.48 12.45 14.47
N ILE A 542 8.74 11.57 13.50
CA ILE A 542 7.82 10.47 13.17
C ILE A 542 7.88 9.44 14.30
N LEU A 543 6.75 9.25 15.01
CA LEU A 543 6.58 8.16 15.97
C LEU A 543 6.07 6.89 15.29
N SER A 544 5.28 7.01 14.22
CA SER A 544 4.83 5.87 13.41
C SER A 544 4.49 6.29 11.97
N LYS A 545 5.10 5.62 10.99
CA LYS A 545 4.87 5.86 9.56
C LYS A 545 3.49 5.35 9.13
N ASN A 546 2.78 6.14 8.32
CA ASN A 546 1.60 5.71 7.53
C ASN A 546 0.52 4.98 8.38
N ILE A 547 0.17 5.54 9.54
CA ILE A 547 -0.64 4.90 10.59
C ILE A 547 -2.08 5.45 10.69
N LEU A 548 -2.33 6.68 10.22
CA LEU A 548 -3.64 7.36 10.21
C LEU A 548 -4.09 7.57 8.76
N GLY A 549 -5.05 6.80 8.23
CA GLY A 549 -5.44 6.94 6.83
C GLY A 549 -6.59 6.02 6.42
N THR A 550 -6.78 5.83 5.12
CA THR A 550 -7.84 4.97 4.57
C THR A 550 -7.32 4.11 3.42
N PHE A 551 -8.18 3.21 2.94
CA PHE A 551 -8.11 2.72 1.57
C PHE A 551 -8.96 3.65 0.66
N TYR A 552 -8.39 4.14 -0.44
CA TYR A 552 -9.09 4.95 -1.44
C TYR A 552 -8.44 4.79 -2.82
N LEU A 553 -9.24 4.51 -3.85
CA LEU A 553 -8.77 4.40 -5.24
C LEU A 553 -8.83 5.76 -5.97
N PRO A 554 -7.87 6.03 -6.88
CA PRO A 554 -8.04 7.03 -7.92
C PRO A 554 -9.11 6.59 -8.94
N GLN A 555 -9.72 7.58 -9.58
CA GLN A 555 -10.56 7.41 -10.77
C GLN A 555 -9.70 7.24 -12.04
N LEU A 556 -8.48 7.81 -12.02
CA LEU A 556 -7.45 7.74 -13.07
C LEU A 556 -6.05 7.97 -12.44
N VAL A 557 -5.04 7.29 -12.98
CA VAL A 557 -3.62 7.63 -12.81
C VAL A 557 -3.05 8.08 -14.16
N PHE A 558 -2.52 9.30 -14.26
CA PHE A 558 -2.03 9.88 -15.52
C PHE A 558 -0.59 10.38 -15.40
N CYS A 559 0.37 9.57 -15.86
CA CYS A 559 1.80 9.85 -15.81
C CYS A 559 2.28 10.53 -17.09
N ILE A 560 2.69 11.79 -17.03
CA ILE A 560 3.33 12.48 -18.17
C ILE A 560 4.83 12.20 -18.14
N SER A 561 5.35 11.42 -19.10
CA SER A 561 6.74 10.91 -19.09
C SER A 561 7.79 12.02 -19.02
N GLU A 562 7.57 13.17 -19.66
CA GLU A 562 8.49 14.31 -19.60
C GLU A 562 8.63 14.95 -18.21
N THR A 563 7.80 14.59 -17.22
CA THR A 563 8.04 14.98 -15.81
C THR A 563 9.23 14.21 -15.21
N LEU A 564 9.44 12.96 -15.63
CA LEU A 564 10.51 12.08 -15.15
C LEU A 564 11.91 12.55 -15.63
N LEU A 565 11.95 13.36 -16.69
CA LEU A 565 13.14 14.09 -17.14
C LEU A 565 13.63 15.12 -16.12
N THR A 566 12.86 15.40 -15.06
CA THR A 566 13.25 16.27 -13.94
C THR A 566 13.44 15.51 -12.63
N LEU A 567 13.69 14.21 -12.64
CA LEU A 567 14.14 13.47 -11.45
C LEU A 567 15.47 14.04 -10.89
N ARG A 568 15.79 13.79 -9.61
CA ARG A 568 17.14 14.09 -9.08
C ARG A 568 18.09 12.92 -9.32
N LEU A 569 19.38 13.22 -9.22
CA LEU A 569 20.43 12.23 -9.07
C LEU A 569 20.79 12.10 -7.60
N ALA A 570 21.25 10.90 -7.20
CA ALA A 570 22.19 10.82 -6.08
C ALA A 570 23.50 11.49 -6.56
N ARG A 571 24.14 12.32 -5.75
CA ARG A 571 25.38 13.00 -6.17
C ARG A 571 26.60 12.05 -6.09
N PRO A 572 27.33 11.88 -7.19
CA PRO A 572 28.79 11.93 -7.18
C PRO A 572 29.25 13.35 -7.57
N VAL A 573 30.27 13.90 -6.92
CA VAL A 573 30.89 15.18 -7.31
C VAL A 573 32.42 15.14 -7.26
N SER A 574 33.05 15.05 -8.42
CA SER A 574 34.31 15.75 -8.66
C SER A 574 34.03 17.27 -8.72
N GLY A 575 34.77 18.05 -7.93
CA GLY A 575 34.35 19.34 -7.38
C GLY A 575 33.87 20.47 -8.32
N ALA A 576 32.88 21.23 -7.84
CA ALA A 576 32.72 22.67 -8.14
C ALA A 576 31.87 23.42 -7.08
N SER A 577 32.41 24.55 -6.60
CA SER A 577 31.78 25.72 -5.94
C SER A 577 30.41 25.61 -5.24
N MET A 578 30.39 25.91 -3.93
CA MET A 578 29.21 26.42 -3.22
C MET A 578 29.09 27.95 -3.35
N VAL A 579 27.90 28.47 -3.66
CA VAL A 579 27.50 29.87 -3.46
C VAL A 579 26.03 29.90 -3.02
N GLY A 580 25.67 30.74 -2.05
CA GLY A 580 24.24 31.02 -1.73
C GLY A 580 23.59 30.21 -0.59
N LEU A 581 24.29 29.91 0.51
CA LEU A 581 23.69 29.37 1.74
C LEU A 581 24.12 30.16 3.00
N ARG A 582 23.67 31.42 3.09
CA ARG A 582 23.65 32.22 4.32
C ARG A 582 22.30 32.95 4.41
N ASP A 583 21.87 33.21 5.64
CA ASP A 583 20.64 33.93 6.01
C ASP A 583 19.28 33.24 5.72
N LEU A 584 19.06 32.09 6.37
CA LEU A 584 17.73 31.76 6.92
C LEU A 584 17.89 31.38 8.40
N LYS A 585 17.39 32.24 9.31
CA LYS A 585 17.34 31.98 10.75
C LYS A 585 15.99 31.39 11.14
N GLY A 586 15.95 30.08 11.27
CA GLY A 586 14.86 29.34 11.92
C GLY A 586 13.83 28.72 10.96
N GLN A 587 13.13 27.73 11.54
CA GLN A 587 11.97 27.01 11.03
C GLN A 587 12.14 25.99 9.87
N GLU A 588 11.34 24.93 10.02
CA GLU A 588 10.93 23.87 9.08
C GLU A 588 11.92 22.74 8.70
N VAL A 589 11.35 21.53 8.65
CA VAL A 589 12.05 20.23 8.52
C VAL A 589 11.19 19.31 7.64
N ASP A 590 11.34 19.48 6.32
CA ASP A 590 10.33 19.10 5.32
C ASP A 590 10.35 17.63 4.89
N PHE A 591 9.22 16.96 5.12
CA PHE A 591 8.98 15.58 4.72
C PHE A 591 7.43 15.46 4.19
N PHE A 592 6.80 14.37 3.65
CA PHE A 592 5.81 14.15 2.51
C PHE A 592 4.54 13.55 3.08
N VAL A 593 3.32 13.91 2.60
CA VAL A 593 2.42 12.93 1.93
C VAL A 593 2.89 12.79 0.48
N ARG A 594 2.76 11.61 -0.14
CA ARG A 594 3.35 11.30 -1.45
C ARG A 594 2.60 11.99 -2.62
N ILE A 595 2.76 13.30 -2.82
CA ILE A 595 2.89 13.97 -4.14
C ILE A 595 3.88 15.13 -4.00
N GLY A 596 4.91 15.23 -4.87
CA GLY A 596 5.88 16.34 -4.88
C GLY A 596 6.84 16.38 -3.68
N SER A 597 8.10 16.80 -3.87
CA SER A 597 9.19 16.48 -2.94
C SER A 597 9.90 17.69 -2.29
N SER A 598 10.69 17.49 -1.21
CA SER A 598 11.24 18.61 -0.40
C SER A 598 12.17 19.57 -1.13
N ARG A 599 12.55 20.69 -0.47
CA ARG A 599 13.76 21.52 -0.72
C ARG A 599 14.97 20.67 -1.18
N ARG A 600 15.11 19.46 -0.62
CA ARG A 600 15.91 18.37 -1.19
C ARG A 600 15.01 17.32 -1.88
N SER A 601 14.81 17.44 -3.20
CA SER A 601 13.86 16.56 -3.94
C SER A 601 14.16 15.06 -3.77
N LYS A 602 13.08 14.26 -3.69
CA LYS A 602 13.06 12.91 -3.09
C LYS A 602 12.66 11.77 -4.01
N CYS A 603 12.84 11.94 -5.33
CA CYS A 603 12.98 10.78 -6.21
C CYS A 603 14.23 10.92 -7.07
N SER A 604 15.07 9.90 -6.99
CA SER A 604 16.11 9.60 -7.98
C SER A 604 15.69 8.36 -8.75
N VAL A 605 16.25 8.18 -9.96
CA VAL A 605 16.03 6.93 -10.70
C VAL A 605 16.61 5.72 -9.93
N HIS A 606 17.72 5.88 -9.20
CA HIS A 606 18.21 4.86 -8.25
C HIS A 606 17.20 4.52 -7.15
N ALA A 607 16.40 5.47 -6.65
CA ALA A 607 15.36 5.15 -5.68
C ALA A 607 14.24 4.29 -6.29
N ALA A 608 13.86 4.55 -7.55
CA ALA A 608 12.89 3.73 -8.26
C ALA A 608 13.43 2.34 -8.61
N VAL A 609 14.71 2.25 -9.00
CA VAL A 609 15.38 0.98 -9.30
C VAL A 609 15.59 0.15 -8.03
N GLY A 610 15.89 0.74 -6.87
CA GLY A 610 15.99 -0.03 -5.62
C GLY A 610 14.66 -0.66 -5.18
N GLU A 611 13.53 0.06 -5.33
CA GLU A 611 12.19 -0.52 -5.17
C GLU A 611 11.85 -1.57 -6.25
N ALA A 612 12.36 -1.38 -7.47
CA ALA A 612 12.27 -2.39 -8.51
C ALA A 612 13.03 -3.66 -8.07
N CYS A 613 14.30 -3.55 -7.67
CA CYS A 613 15.18 -4.65 -7.27
C CYS A 613 14.63 -5.48 -6.12
N LYS A 614 13.93 -4.87 -5.14
CA LYS A 614 13.10 -5.58 -4.17
C LYS A 614 12.11 -6.51 -4.88
N THR A 615 11.30 -5.95 -5.77
CA THR A 615 10.28 -6.69 -6.53
C THR A 615 10.91 -7.73 -7.49
N MET A 616 12.09 -7.45 -8.06
CA MET A 616 12.87 -8.38 -8.90
C MET A 616 13.38 -9.57 -8.09
N GLY A 617 14.05 -9.33 -6.95
CA GLY A 617 14.52 -10.38 -6.04
C GLY A 617 13.37 -11.20 -5.45
N MET A 618 12.19 -10.57 -5.31
CA MET A 618 10.96 -11.18 -4.80
C MET A 618 10.24 -12.09 -5.81
N LEU A 619 10.39 -11.91 -7.13
CA LEU A 619 9.61 -12.66 -8.14
C LEU A 619 10.43 -13.27 -9.28
N GLY A 620 11.48 -12.58 -9.73
CA GLY A 620 12.30 -12.90 -10.90
C GLY A 620 11.48 -13.18 -12.16
N ILE A 621 11.57 -14.41 -12.69
CA ILE A 621 10.84 -14.87 -13.86
C ILE A 621 9.55 -15.59 -13.41
N ALA A 622 8.51 -14.82 -13.04
CA ALA A 622 7.28 -15.38 -12.47
C ALA A 622 6.48 -16.24 -13.47
N ASN A 623 6.67 -16.02 -14.77
CA ASN A 623 6.01 -16.76 -15.85
C ASN A 623 6.67 -18.12 -16.19
N SER A 624 7.87 -18.43 -15.68
CA SER A 624 8.55 -19.72 -15.94
C SER A 624 7.83 -20.91 -15.30
N LYS A 625 8.21 -22.14 -15.65
CA LYS A 625 7.74 -23.35 -14.96
C LYS A 625 8.06 -23.33 -13.46
N ALA A 626 9.26 -22.89 -13.07
CA ALA A 626 9.65 -22.79 -11.67
C ALA A 626 8.96 -21.58 -10.98
N GLY A 627 8.89 -20.41 -11.63
CA GLY A 627 8.14 -19.26 -11.09
C GLY A 627 6.65 -19.58 -10.85
N GLN A 628 5.98 -20.19 -11.84
CA GLN A 628 4.60 -20.64 -11.71
C GLN A 628 4.43 -21.71 -10.61
N ARG A 629 5.42 -22.57 -10.38
CA ARG A 629 5.40 -23.57 -9.30
C ARG A 629 5.50 -22.90 -7.93
N ASP A 630 6.34 -21.89 -7.78
CA ASP A 630 6.54 -21.22 -6.49
C ASP A 630 5.31 -20.34 -6.14
N TRP A 631 4.74 -19.67 -7.14
CA TRP A 631 3.56 -18.78 -7.03
C TRP A 631 2.21 -19.44 -7.32
N HIS A 632 2.14 -20.76 -7.52
CA HIS A 632 0.93 -21.51 -7.96
C HIS A 632 -0.32 -21.31 -7.11
N ASN A 633 -0.16 -20.83 -5.87
CA ASN A 633 -1.23 -20.63 -4.89
C ASN A 633 -1.88 -19.23 -4.96
N ILE A 634 -1.34 -18.31 -5.76
CA ILE A 634 -1.86 -16.95 -5.98
C ILE A 634 -2.84 -16.95 -7.15
N LEU A 635 -3.95 -16.19 -7.03
CA LEU A 635 -5.02 -16.24 -8.03
C LEU A 635 -4.68 -15.49 -9.35
N GLY A 636 -3.84 -14.45 -9.28
CA GLY A 636 -3.38 -13.68 -10.44
C GLY A 636 -1.95 -13.95 -10.91
N ALA A 637 -1.21 -14.90 -10.30
CA ALA A 637 0.23 -15.04 -10.56
C ALA A 637 0.61 -15.53 -11.97
N VAL A 638 -0.31 -16.12 -12.72
CA VAL A 638 -0.12 -16.44 -14.15
C VAL A 638 -0.64 -15.30 -15.04
N GLU A 639 -1.66 -14.57 -14.58
CA GLU A 639 -2.36 -13.52 -15.33
C GLU A 639 -1.55 -12.21 -15.41
N PHE A 640 -0.73 -11.94 -14.40
CA PHE A 640 0.14 -10.76 -14.31
C PHE A 640 1.61 -11.13 -14.10
N ALA A 641 2.01 -12.29 -14.64
CA ALA A 641 3.33 -12.88 -14.40
C ALA A 641 4.46 -12.01 -14.97
N SER A 642 5.07 -11.19 -14.10
CA SER A 642 6.19 -10.33 -14.49
C SER A 642 7.45 -11.15 -14.84
N ASP A 643 8.21 -10.65 -15.80
CA ASP A 643 9.56 -11.10 -16.12
C ASP A 643 10.51 -9.92 -15.94
N PHE A 644 11.14 -9.88 -14.76
CA PHE A 644 12.04 -8.81 -14.39
C PHE A 644 13.37 -8.81 -15.16
N THR A 645 13.68 -9.84 -15.96
CA THR A 645 14.90 -9.80 -16.79
C THR A 645 14.84 -8.70 -17.85
N LYS A 646 13.64 -8.31 -18.31
CA LYS A 646 13.44 -7.17 -19.22
C LYS A 646 13.90 -5.83 -18.64
N VAL A 647 13.77 -5.64 -17.32
CA VAL A 647 14.26 -4.41 -16.65
C VAL A 647 15.79 -4.36 -16.75
N ILE A 648 16.45 -5.51 -16.64
CA ILE A 648 17.91 -5.66 -16.81
C ILE A 648 18.33 -5.37 -18.26
N GLU A 649 17.58 -5.86 -19.25
CA GLU A 649 17.83 -5.57 -20.69
C GLU A 649 17.85 -4.06 -20.98
N THR A 650 17.06 -3.27 -20.25
CA THR A 650 16.94 -1.81 -20.46
C THR A 650 17.97 -0.97 -19.68
N VAL A 651 19.01 -1.59 -19.09
CA VAL A 651 20.05 -0.88 -18.32
C VAL A 651 20.75 0.24 -19.10
N GLY A 652 20.95 0.10 -20.42
CA GLY A 652 21.51 1.17 -21.25
C GLY A 652 20.66 2.46 -21.23
N GLY A 653 19.33 2.31 -21.24
CA GLY A 653 18.39 3.42 -21.10
C GLY A 653 18.41 4.06 -19.71
N PHE A 654 18.69 3.28 -18.66
CA PHE A 654 18.97 3.82 -17.32
C PHE A 654 20.27 4.64 -17.31
N GLU A 655 21.35 4.15 -17.93
CA GLU A 655 22.61 4.91 -17.99
C GLU A 655 22.46 6.21 -18.79
N GLU A 656 21.77 6.20 -19.93
CA GLU A 656 21.48 7.41 -20.72
C GLU A 656 20.60 8.41 -19.96
N LEU A 657 19.63 7.93 -19.17
CA LEU A 657 18.84 8.80 -18.29
C LEU A 657 19.73 9.43 -17.20
N ILE A 658 20.67 8.68 -16.62
CA ILE A 658 21.65 9.23 -15.67
C ILE A 658 22.53 10.29 -16.35
N ARG A 659 23.04 10.04 -17.55
CA ARG A 659 23.89 10.97 -18.33
C ARG A 659 23.12 12.27 -18.66
N PHE A 660 21.88 12.15 -19.13
CA PHE A 660 20.99 13.28 -19.39
C PHE A 660 20.67 14.11 -18.14
N LEU A 661 20.38 13.46 -17.00
CA LEU A 661 20.11 14.16 -15.74
C LEU A 661 21.36 14.88 -15.18
N HIS A 662 22.57 14.41 -15.52
CA HIS A 662 23.81 15.12 -15.19
C HIS A 662 24.00 16.34 -16.09
N SER A 663 23.87 16.19 -17.41
CA SER A 663 24.09 17.29 -18.37
C SER A 663 23.05 18.41 -18.29
N THR A 664 21.84 18.11 -17.79
CA THR A 664 20.77 19.12 -17.58
C THR A 664 20.65 19.64 -16.16
N ARG A 665 21.55 19.23 -15.24
CA ARG A 665 21.51 19.58 -13.81
C ARG A 665 21.40 21.08 -13.54
N GLU A 666 22.14 21.91 -14.28
CA GLU A 666 22.14 23.37 -14.11
C GLU A 666 20.81 24.00 -14.56
N LEU A 667 20.31 23.61 -15.73
CA LEU A 667 19.01 24.07 -16.25
C LEU A 667 17.85 23.77 -15.29
N LYS A 668 17.91 22.60 -14.65
CA LYS A 668 16.95 22.22 -13.60
C LYS A 668 17.14 23.05 -12.32
N ALA A 669 18.37 23.32 -11.91
CA ALA A 669 18.65 24.14 -10.72
C ALA A 669 18.16 25.58 -10.91
N GLU A 670 18.40 26.19 -12.08
CA GLU A 670 17.86 27.50 -12.44
C GLU A 670 16.31 27.49 -12.48
N ALA A 671 15.69 26.45 -13.08
CA ALA A 671 14.24 26.33 -13.10
C ALA A 671 13.63 26.24 -11.69
N LEU A 672 14.24 25.48 -10.79
CA LEU A 672 13.82 25.39 -9.39
C LEU A 672 13.99 26.71 -8.65
N ALA A 673 15.10 27.44 -8.85
CA ALA A 673 15.32 28.75 -8.22
C ALA A 673 14.25 29.78 -8.64
N PHE A 674 13.89 29.85 -9.92
CA PHE A 674 12.77 30.68 -10.37
C PHE A 674 11.42 30.20 -9.82
N GLY A 675 11.25 28.90 -9.59
CA GLY A 675 10.09 28.32 -8.92
C GLY A 675 9.97 28.70 -7.43
N GLU A 676 11.10 28.69 -6.72
CA GLU A 676 11.22 29.10 -5.32
C GLU A 676 10.97 30.62 -5.19
N GLU A 677 11.50 31.45 -6.10
CA GLU A 677 11.21 32.89 -6.23
C GLU A 677 9.70 33.14 -6.44
N LEU A 678 9.04 32.37 -7.32
CA LEU A 678 7.59 32.46 -7.54
C LEU A 678 6.78 32.11 -6.29
N SER A 679 7.16 31.05 -5.57
CA SER A 679 6.45 30.65 -4.35
C SER A 679 6.58 31.73 -3.26
N GLY A 680 7.78 32.32 -3.10
CA GLY A 680 7.99 33.50 -2.26
C GLY A 680 7.15 34.71 -2.69
N MET A 681 7.15 35.06 -3.98
CA MET A 681 6.33 36.16 -4.53
C MET A 681 4.83 35.98 -4.27
N ARG A 682 4.31 34.75 -4.31
CA ARG A 682 2.90 34.46 -3.96
C ARG A 682 2.64 34.71 -2.47
N MET A 683 3.55 34.30 -1.57
CA MET A 683 3.44 34.56 -0.13
C MET A 683 3.49 36.06 0.20
N GLU A 684 4.36 36.81 -0.49
CA GLU A 684 4.47 38.28 -0.38
C GLU A 684 3.32 39.05 -1.06
N ARG A 685 2.43 38.36 -1.78
CA ARG A 685 1.34 38.94 -2.59
C ARG A 685 1.84 39.93 -3.65
N ALA A 686 2.97 39.61 -4.28
CA ALA A 686 3.56 40.40 -5.36
C ALA A 686 2.60 40.59 -6.55
N SER A 687 2.85 41.60 -7.40
CA SER A 687 1.95 41.87 -8.52
C SER A 687 2.00 40.75 -9.57
N TYR A 688 0.86 40.49 -10.20
CA TYR A 688 0.74 39.47 -11.26
C TYR A 688 1.76 39.68 -12.40
N GLY A 689 2.09 40.93 -12.73
CA GLY A 689 3.10 41.25 -13.74
C GLY A 689 4.54 40.87 -13.35
N GLN A 690 4.89 40.88 -12.07
CA GLN A 690 6.19 40.39 -11.59
C GLN A 690 6.24 38.85 -11.67
N MET A 691 5.24 38.17 -11.10
CA MET A 691 5.15 36.71 -11.13
C MET A 691 5.13 36.19 -12.58
N ALA A 692 4.37 36.81 -13.47
CA ALA A 692 4.30 36.41 -14.88
C ALA A 692 5.62 36.56 -15.66
N ASN A 693 6.60 37.32 -15.14
CA ASN A 693 7.94 37.38 -15.72
C ASN A 693 8.84 36.24 -15.20
N VAL A 694 8.84 35.98 -13.90
CA VAL A 694 9.61 34.86 -13.31
C VAL A 694 9.08 33.51 -13.81
N ALA A 695 7.76 33.36 -13.98
CA ALA A 695 7.13 32.18 -14.58
C ALA A 695 7.64 31.89 -16.00
N LYS A 696 7.84 32.93 -16.83
CA LYS A 696 8.44 32.78 -18.17
C LYS A 696 9.91 32.38 -18.11
N LEU A 697 10.66 32.78 -17.08
CA LEU A 697 12.05 32.34 -16.88
C LEU A 697 12.11 30.87 -16.46
N ARG A 698 11.29 30.45 -15.48
CA ARG A 698 11.05 29.03 -15.12
C ARG A 698 10.73 28.20 -16.36
N GLU A 699 9.72 28.61 -17.11
CA GLU A 699 9.23 27.90 -18.29
C GLU A 699 10.29 27.83 -19.40
N ALA A 700 11.03 28.91 -19.66
CA ALA A 700 12.12 28.92 -20.65
C ALA A 700 13.27 27.95 -20.29
N ARG A 701 13.58 27.77 -18.99
CA ARG A 701 14.58 26.79 -18.54
C ARG A 701 14.09 25.36 -18.68
N LEU A 702 12.84 25.08 -18.31
CA LEU A 702 12.22 23.75 -18.50
C LEU A 702 12.05 23.39 -19.98
N ARG A 703 11.71 24.37 -20.83
CA ARG A 703 11.66 24.21 -22.28
C ARG A 703 13.04 23.88 -22.86
N LYS A 704 14.10 24.57 -22.42
CA LYS A 704 15.49 24.25 -22.81
C LYS A 704 15.92 22.85 -22.34
N LEU A 705 15.57 22.44 -21.11
CA LEU A 705 15.84 21.09 -20.59
C LEU A 705 15.16 20.00 -21.44
N ARG A 706 13.88 20.18 -21.76
CA ARG A 706 13.13 19.27 -22.64
C ARG A 706 13.70 19.27 -24.08
N GLN A 707 14.20 20.41 -24.57
CA GLN A 707 14.87 20.49 -25.87
C GLN A 707 16.20 19.71 -25.90
N VAL A 708 16.96 19.64 -24.80
CA VAL A 708 18.13 18.73 -24.71
C VAL A 708 17.69 17.28 -24.93
N PHE A 709 16.63 16.84 -24.26
CA PHE A 709 16.09 15.47 -24.43
C PHE A 709 15.57 15.19 -25.85
N ARG A 710 14.80 16.12 -26.43
CA ARG A 710 14.19 15.90 -27.76
C ARG A 710 15.14 16.10 -28.93
N SER A 711 16.20 16.91 -28.78
CA SER A 711 16.99 17.42 -29.92
C SER A 711 18.52 17.39 -29.75
N GLN A 712 19.05 16.96 -28.59
CA GLN A 712 20.50 16.82 -28.38
C GLN A 712 20.93 15.40 -27.99
N LEU A 713 20.05 14.61 -27.35
CA LEU A 713 20.20 13.15 -27.36
C LEU A 713 19.97 12.60 -28.77
N SER A 714 20.65 11.51 -29.11
CA SER A 714 20.37 10.77 -30.34
C SER A 714 18.99 10.08 -30.25
N SER A 715 18.44 9.63 -31.39
CA SER A 715 17.12 8.99 -31.36
C SER A 715 17.16 7.68 -30.56
N GLU A 716 18.27 6.95 -30.67
CA GLU A 716 18.53 5.67 -30.04
C GLU A 716 18.67 5.81 -28.52
N ALA A 717 19.43 6.82 -28.05
CA ALA A 717 19.56 7.12 -26.63
C ALA A 717 18.22 7.55 -26.02
N ARG A 718 17.46 8.39 -26.73
CA ARG A 718 16.11 8.83 -26.31
C ARG A 718 15.12 7.66 -26.27
N GLU A 719 15.16 6.78 -27.26
CA GLU A 719 14.32 5.58 -27.33
C GLU A 719 14.66 4.59 -26.21
N ALA A 720 15.94 4.35 -25.94
CA ALA A 720 16.39 3.53 -24.82
C ALA A 720 15.91 4.09 -23.46
N VAL A 721 15.97 5.41 -23.24
CA VAL A 721 15.43 6.05 -22.03
C VAL A 721 13.92 5.81 -21.90
N ILE A 722 13.15 6.00 -22.97
CA ILE A 722 11.70 5.75 -22.96
C ILE A 722 11.41 4.27 -22.71
N GLN A 723 12.14 3.36 -23.37
CA GLN A 723 12.01 1.91 -23.19
C GLN A 723 12.29 1.50 -21.74
N PHE A 724 13.36 2.00 -21.12
CA PHE A 724 13.65 1.78 -19.70
C PHE A 724 12.50 2.23 -18.80
N LEU A 725 12.01 3.47 -18.99
CA LEU A 725 10.91 4.03 -18.20
C LEU A 725 9.61 3.23 -18.37
N THR A 726 9.27 2.83 -19.59
CA THR A 726 8.04 2.08 -19.88
C THR A 726 8.13 0.62 -19.41
N VAL A 727 9.28 -0.06 -19.57
CA VAL A 727 9.48 -1.45 -19.07
C VAL A 727 9.52 -1.51 -17.54
N ILE A 728 10.29 -0.67 -16.86
CA ILE A 728 10.40 -0.72 -15.39
C ILE A 728 9.03 -0.46 -14.72
N ASN A 729 8.23 0.44 -15.27
CA ASN A 729 6.88 0.68 -14.78
C ASN A 729 5.96 -0.51 -15.08
N THR A 730 5.96 -1.04 -16.30
CA THR A 730 5.07 -2.13 -16.71
C THR A 730 5.27 -3.39 -15.87
N GLU A 731 6.52 -3.80 -15.65
CA GLU A 731 6.83 -5.04 -14.90
C GLU A 731 6.52 -4.91 -13.40
N ILE A 732 6.80 -3.75 -12.77
CA ILE A 732 6.40 -3.50 -11.38
C ILE A 732 4.87 -3.43 -11.24
N ILE A 733 4.16 -2.79 -12.17
CA ILE A 733 2.70 -2.72 -12.17
C ILE A 733 2.09 -4.13 -12.33
N ALA A 734 2.62 -4.96 -13.24
CA ALA A 734 2.21 -6.36 -13.38
C ALA A 734 2.45 -7.17 -12.09
N ALA A 735 3.66 -7.09 -11.53
CA ALA A 735 4.00 -7.74 -10.27
C ALA A 735 3.08 -7.34 -9.11
N LYS A 736 2.69 -6.07 -9.00
CA LYS A 736 1.74 -5.63 -7.97
C LYS A 736 0.32 -6.14 -8.25
N ALA A 737 -0.09 -6.26 -9.51
CA ALA A 737 -1.39 -6.79 -9.89
C ALA A 737 -1.55 -8.28 -9.53
N MET A 738 -0.48 -9.11 -9.63
CA MET A 738 -0.49 -10.53 -9.24
C MET A 738 -1.16 -10.78 -7.88
N PHE A 739 -0.92 -9.88 -6.91
CA PHE A 739 -1.41 -9.96 -5.55
C PHE A 739 -2.68 -9.10 -5.33
N LEU A 740 -2.62 -7.83 -5.72
CA LEU A 740 -3.60 -6.81 -5.34
C LEU A 740 -4.89 -6.87 -6.16
N ALA A 741 -4.84 -7.37 -7.39
CA ALA A 741 -6.01 -7.45 -8.27
C ALA A 741 -7.16 -8.24 -7.63
N TYR A 742 -6.88 -9.41 -7.02
CA TYR A 742 -7.94 -10.29 -6.49
C TYR A 742 -7.65 -10.96 -5.15
N SER A 743 -6.41 -10.98 -4.65
CA SER A 743 -6.02 -11.90 -3.57
C SER A 743 -5.71 -11.24 -2.23
N ASP A 744 -5.11 -10.05 -2.23
CA ASP A 744 -4.80 -9.30 -1.00
C ASP A 744 -4.88 -7.77 -1.20
N PRO A 745 -6.04 -7.23 -1.62
CA PRO A 745 -6.21 -5.80 -1.95
C PRO A 745 -6.08 -4.83 -0.75
N PHE A 746 -5.76 -5.35 0.44
CA PHE A 746 -5.55 -4.57 1.67
C PHE A 746 -4.15 -4.75 2.27
N GLU A 747 -3.30 -5.57 1.64
CA GLU A 747 -1.92 -5.83 2.05
C GLU A 747 -1.79 -6.32 3.51
N LYS A 748 -2.48 -7.45 3.80
CA LYS A 748 -2.54 -8.08 5.15
C LYS A 748 -2.03 -9.53 5.19
N TYR A 749 -1.73 -10.11 4.03
CA TYR A 749 -1.32 -11.50 3.82
C TYR A 749 -0.12 -11.56 2.86
N ARG A 750 -0.28 -12.14 1.66
CA ARG A 750 0.81 -12.35 0.69
C ARG A 750 1.39 -11.05 0.13
N ALA A 751 0.62 -9.97 0.05
CA ALA A 751 1.13 -8.70 -0.46
C ALA A 751 2.05 -7.98 0.56
N LEU A 752 2.21 -8.51 1.78
CA LEU A 752 3.33 -8.12 2.65
C LEU A 752 4.71 -8.49 2.06
N LEU A 753 4.77 -9.29 0.97
CA LEU A 753 5.99 -9.47 0.19
C LEU A 753 6.54 -8.18 -0.42
N PHE A 754 5.69 -7.17 -0.66
CA PHE A 754 6.18 -5.84 -1.06
C PHE A 754 6.93 -5.10 0.06
N GLU A 755 7.04 -5.67 1.26
CA GLU A 755 7.85 -5.18 2.38
C GLU A 755 9.20 -5.92 2.49
N TYR A 756 9.64 -6.64 1.43
CA TYR A 756 10.94 -7.34 1.38
C TYR A 756 12.08 -6.34 1.55
N ALA A 757 13.07 -6.70 2.39
CA ALA A 757 14.17 -5.85 2.84
C ALA A 757 13.75 -4.52 3.51
N HIS A 758 12.45 -4.26 3.71
CA HIS A 758 11.99 -3.02 4.35
C HIS A 758 12.31 -2.97 5.86
N THR A 759 12.62 -4.09 6.52
CA THR A 759 12.96 -4.05 7.96
C THR A 759 14.26 -3.27 8.16
N LEU A 760 15.38 -3.76 7.57
CA LEU A 760 16.65 -3.05 7.59
C LEU A 760 16.61 -1.73 6.78
N GLY A 761 15.91 -1.72 5.63
CA GLY A 761 15.77 -0.54 4.78
C GLY A 761 15.14 0.65 5.52
N HIS A 762 14.09 0.43 6.30
CA HIS A 762 13.49 1.46 7.14
C HIS A 762 14.37 1.85 8.33
N GLY A 763 15.07 0.90 8.95
CA GLY A 763 16.00 1.18 10.04
C GLY A 763 17.11 2.15 9.62
N VAL A 764 17.75 1.86 8.49
CA VAL A 764 18.80 2.71 7.90
C VAL A 764 18.24 4.04 7.42
N GLU A 765 17.08 4.08 6.76
CA GLU A 765 16.42 5.33 6.37
C GLU A 765 16.14 6.23 7.59
N ALA A 766 15.67 5.66 8.70
CA ALA A 766 15.38 6.39 9.94
C ALA A 766 16.65 6.93 10.61
N PHE A 767 17.71 6.12 10.74
CA PHE A 767 18.99 6.57 11.28
C PHE A 767 19.61 7.69 10.43
N MET A 768 19.61 7.52 9.11
CA MET A 768 20.07 8.54 8.15
C MET A 768 19.33 9.87 8.32
N ASN A 769 18.01 9.85 8.54
CA ASN A 769 17.23 11.07 8.82
C ASN A 769 17.60 11.73 10.17
N GLY A 770 18.17 10.99 11.12
CA GLY A 770 18.87 11.56 12.28
C GLY A 770 20.21 12.20 11.90
N LEU A 771 21.03 11.49 11.13
CA LEU A 771 22.34 11.94 10.67
C LEU A 771 22.27 13.23 9.83
N TYR A 772 21.32 13.34 8.90
CA TYR A 772 21.10 14.54 8.08
C TYR A 772 20.71 15.78 8.91
N ARG A 773 20.03 15.59 10.06
CA ARG A 773 19.70 16.69 10.98
C ARG A 773 20.95 17.17 11.71
N ARG A 774 21.80 16.26 12.21
CA ARG A 774 23.14 16.60 12.75
C ARG A 774 23.99 17.34 11.72
N ALA A 775 24.10 16.79 10.50
CA ALA A 775 24.82 17.41 9.40
C ALA A 775 24.35 18.85 9.09
N THR A 776 23.03 19.07 9.07
CA THR A 776 22.44 20.41 8.86
C THR A 776 22.79 21.37 9.99
N ALA A 777 22.70 20.93 11.25
CA ALA A 777 23.05 21.75 12.41
C ALA A 777 24.55 22.13 12.44
N CYS A 778 25.42 21.25 11.95
CA CYS A 778 26.86 21.48 11.79
C CYS A 778 27.23 22.24 10.49
N GLY A 779 26.28 22.52 9.60
CA GLY A 779 26.52 23.22 8.32
C GLY A 779 27.28 22.40 7.25
N LEU A 780 27.28 21.06 7.35
CA LEU A 780 27.97 20.16 6.43
C LEU A 780 27.16 19.94 5.13
N ASP A 781 27.84 19.83 3.97
CA ASP A 781 27.21 19.31 2.75
C ASP A 781 27.24 17.78 2.73
N TYR A 782 26.09 17.17 3.02
CA TYR A 782 25.86 15.72 3.05
C TYR A 782 25.19 15.18 1.78
N SER A 783 25.17 15.94 0.68
CA SER A 783 24.41 15.60 -0.53
C SER A 783 24.89 14.37 -1.30
N GLU A 784 26.15 13.93 -1.16
CA GLU A 784 26.62 12.63 -1.66
C GLU A 784 26.15 11.47 -0.77
N ALA A 785 26.15 11.68 0.55
CA ALA A 785 25.66 10.75 1.56
C ALA A 785 24.13 10.58 1.51
N PHE A 786 23.42 11.53 0.91
CA PHE A 786 21.96 11.54 0.85
C PHE A 786 21.43 10.32 0.07
N ARG A 787 20.73 9.45 0.79
CA ARG A 787 19.99 8.29 0.27
C ARG A 787 18.50 8.51 0.48
N LEU A 788 17.72 8.07 -0.51
CA LEU A 788 16.27 8.07 -0.47
C LEU A 788 15.74 6.71 -0.02
N HIS A 789 14.47 6.64 0.38
CA HIS A 789 13.76 5.42 0.79
C HIS A 789 14.12 4.18 -0.07
N GLY A 790 13.85 4.24 -1.38
CA GLY A 790 14.17 3.14 -2.29
C GLY A 790 15.66 2.84 -2.49
N GLN A 791 16.56 3.80 -2.22
CA GLN A 791 18.00 3.50 -2.18
C GLN A 791 18.40 2.75 -0.90
N CYS A 792 17.75 3.07 0.23
CA CYS A 792 17.93 2.35 1.50
C CYS A 792 17.38 0.92 1.42
N VAL A 793 16.21 0.76 0.79
CA VAL A 793 15.63 -0.55 0.44
C VAL A 793 16.54 -1.31 -0.53
N GLY A 794 17.05 -0.65 -1.58
CA GLY A 794 18.01 -1.25 -2.52
C GLY A 794 19.24 -1.83 -1.81
N MET A 795 19.90 -1.04 -0.96
CA MET A 795 21.02 -1.53 -0.13
C MET A 795 20.60 -2.71 0.76
N ALA A 796 19.43 -2.64 1.40
CA ALA A 796 18.92 -3.71 2.24
C ALA A 796 18.56 -5.00 1.48
N VAL A 797 18.26 -4.96 0.18
CA VAL A 797 18.11 -6.17 -0.65
C VAL A 797 19.44 -6.93 -0.73
N LEU A 798 20.58 -6.24 -0.84
CA LEU A 798 21.91 -6.88 -0.80
C LEU A 798 22.12 -7.63 0.51
N TRP A 799 21.80 -6.97 1.62
CA TRP A 799 21.94 -7.51 2.98
C TRP A 799 21.00 -8.69 3.24
N ALA A 800 19.75 -8.62 2.80
CA ALA A 800 18.82 -9.75 2.89
C ALA A 800 19.32 -10.97 2.08
N GLY A 801 19.93 -10.73 0.91
CA GLY A 801 20.60 -11.79 0.13
C GLY A 801 21.85 -12.37 0.80
N GLU A 802 22.56 -11.58 1.61
CA GLU A 802 23.76 -12.02 2.34
C GLU A 802 23.40 -12.79 3.62
N MET A 803 22.43 -12.31 4.42
CA MET A 803 21.85 -13.07 5.54
C MET A 803 21.26 -14.42 5.07
N SER A 804 20.65 -14.43 3.88
CA SER A 804 20.17 -15.68 3.24
C SER A 804 21.32 -16.65 2.93
N LYS A 805 22.48 -16.13 2.50
CA LYS A 805 23.68 -16.93 2.21
C LYS A 805 24.34 -17.48 3.48
N GLU A 806 24.43 -16.67 4.54
CA GLU A 806 24.96 -17.09 5.85
C GLU A 806 24.13 -18.21 6.48
N GLN A 807 22.81 -18.18 6.29
CA GLN A 807 21.89 -19.25 6.72
C GLN A 807 21.90 -20.49 5.79
N GLY A 808 22.75 -20.52 4.76
CA GLY A 808 22.84 -21.63 3.81
C GLY A 808 21.63 -21.78 2.88
N LEU A 809 20.83 -20.72 2.73
CA LEU A 809 19.61 -20.72 1.92
C LEU A 809 19.85 -20.32 0.46
N LEU A 810 20.85 -19.47 0.22
CA LEU A 810 21.11 -18.85 -1.09
C LEU A 810 22.61 -18.82 -1.38
N ASP A 811 23.09 -19.68 -2.27
CA ASP A 811 24.51 -19.82 -2.61
C ASP A 811 24.78 -19.77 -4.13
N GLY A 812 26.05 -19.94 -4.50
CA GLY A 812 26.50 -20.09 -5.89
C GLY A 812 25.93 -19.06 -6.88
N ASP A 813 25.42 -19.59 -8.00
CA ASP A 813 24.82 -18.82 -9.08
C ASP A 813 23.53 -18.10 -8.65
N GLY A 814 22.77 -18.66 -7.71
CA GLY A 814 21.55 -18.05 -7.16
C GLY A 814 21.86 -16.78 -6.37
N PHE A 815 22.87 -16.84 -5.51
CA PHE A 815 23.40 -15.67 -4.80
C PHE A 815 23.98 -14.63 -5.75
N LEU A 816 24.82 -15.06 -6.71
CA LEU A 816 25.42 -14.17 -7.70
C LEU A 816 24.35 -13.43 -8.51
N ALA A 817 23.33 -14.14 -9.01
CA ALA A 817 22.20 -13.56 -9.72
C ALA A 817 21.42 -12.55 -8.85
N HIS A 818 21.14 -12.89 -7.58
CA HIS A 818 20.42 -12.03 -6.66
C HIS A 818 21.13 -10.70 -6.39
N GLN A 819 22.42 -10.75 -6.06
CA GLN A 819 23.23 -9.54 -5.83
C GLN A 819 23.37 -8.70 -7.11
N ALA A 820 23.59 -9.36 -8.26
CA ALA A 820 23.77 -8.70 -9.54
C ALA A 820 22.53 -7.93 -10.03
N LEU A 821 21.32 -8.28 -9.59
CA LEU A 821 20.09 -7.53 -9.90
C LEU A 821 20.15 -6.04 -9.53
N LEU A 822 20.82 -5.69 -8.41
CA LEU A 822 21.04 -4.29 -8.01
C LEU A 822 22.38 -3.78 -8.51
N TYR A 823 23.44 -4.59 -8.44
CA TYR A 823 24.79 -4.17 -8.82
C TYR A 823 24.94 -3.87 -10.33
N THR A 824 24.03 -4.35 -11.17
CA THR A 824 23.90 -3.95 -12.59
C THR A 824 23.42 -2.50 -12.75
N PHE A 825 22.93 -1.86 -11.69
CA PHE A 825 22.51 -0.45 -11.67
C PHE A 825 23.36 0.43 -10.74
N ASN A 826 24.44 -0.08 -10.12
CA ASN A 826 25.27 0.68 -9.17
C ASN A 826 26.50 1.38 -9.80
N ARG A 827 26.66 1.41 -11.13
CA ARG A 827 27.83 2.05 -11.78
C ARG A 827 28.06 3.50 -11.34
N PHE A 828 26.98 4.24 -11.08
CA PHE A 828 27.00 5.63 -10.63
C PHE A 828 26.95 5.80 -9.10
N GLY A 829 27.17 4.73 -8.31
CA GLY A 829 27.29 4.76 -6.85
C GLY A 829 26.00 5.06 -6.08
N GLY A 830 24.84 4.82 -6.69
CA GLY A 830 23.53 5.11 -6.08
C GLY A 830 23.18 4.28 -4.84
N TYR A 831 23.85 3.15 -4.63
CA TYR A 831 23.69 2.24 -3.48
C TYR A 831 24.99 2.07 -2.68
N ASP A 832 26.01 2.88 -2.93
CA ASP A 832 27.23 2.90 -2.13
C ASP A 832 26.94 3.35 -0.69
N PHE A 833 27.61 2.72 0.28
CA PHE A 833 27.63 3.13 1.67
C PHE A 833 28.78 4.10 1.98
N ALA A 834 29.91 4.05 1.27
CA ALA A 834 31.09 4.89 1.54
C ALA A 834 30.79 6.42 1.61
N PRO A 835 29.87 7.00 0.82
CA PRO A 835 29.45 8.39 1.01
C PRO A 835 28.74 8.65 2.33
N LEU A 836 27.94 7.71 2.84
CA LEU A 836 27.37 7.79 4.19
C LEU A 836 28.45 7.63 5.26
N ARG A 837 29.37 6.68 5.07
CA ARG A 837 30.47 6.46 6.01
C ARG A 837 31.29 7.74 6.24
N ARG A 838 31.67 8.44 5.16
CA ARG A 838 32.32 9.77 5.23
C ARG A 838 31.52 10.79 6.06
N LEU A 839 30.19 10.77 6.02
CA LEU A 839 29.35 11.64 6.82
C LEU A 839 29.30 11.21 8.29
N CYS A 840 29.31 9.91 8.57
CA CYS A 840 29.45 9.40 9.94
C CYS A 840 30.78 9.84 10.55
N ASP A 841 31.90 9.68 9.83
CA ASP A 841 33.22 10.12 10.28
C ASP A 841 33.28 11.66 10.50
N GLN A 842 32.58 12.45 9.68
CA GLN A 842 32.46 13.92 9.86
C GLN A 842 31.60 14.35 11.06
N LEU A 843 30.82 13.43 11.64
CA LEU A 843 29.90 13.68 12.75
C LEU A 843 30.25 12.90 14.02
N ASP A 844 31.45 12.30 14.07
CA ASP A 844 31.95 11.45 15.16
C ASP A 844 31.06 10.23 15.47
N VAL A 845 30.38 9.72 14.43
CA VAL A 845 29.43 8.59 14.53
C VAL A 845 30.18 7.28 14.35
N SER A 846 30.33 6.54 15.43
CA SER A 846 30.98 5.23 15.43
C SER A 846 30.16 4.16 14.69
N LYS A 847 30.82 3.06 14.31
CA LYS A 847 30.17 1.86 13.75
C LYS A 847 29.07 1.34 14.69
N GLU A 848 29.36 1.27 15.99
CA GLU A 848 28.42 0.80 17.00
C GLU A 848 27.17 1.70 17.08
N GLU A 849 27.35 3.02 17.10
CA GLU A 849 26.24 3.97 17.11
C GLU A 849 25.35 3.83 15.87
N PHE A 850 25.95 3.59 14.70
CA PHE A 850 25.21 3.29 13.47
C PHE A 850 24.41 1.99 13.58
N CYS A 851 25.06 0.87 13.93
CA CYS A 851 24.41 -0.44 13.96
C CYS A 851 23.30 -0.51 15.03
N GLU A 852 23.59 -0.11 16.27
CA GLU A 852 22.59 -0.09 17.35
C GLU A 852 21.49 0.93 17.08
N GLY A 853 21.82 2.11 16.54
CA GLY A 853 20.83 3.13 16.16
C GLY A 853 19.87 2.68 15.04
N VAL A 854 20.31 1.78 14.16
CA VAL A 854 19.47 1.10 13.16
C VAL A 854 18.64 -0.02 13.79
N LEU A 855 19.24 -0.86 14.62
CA LEU A 855 18.56 -1.98 15.30
C LEU A 855 17.45 -1.50 16.24
N GLN A 856 17.62 -0.37 16.94
CA GLN A 856 16.55 0.27 17.73
C GLN A 856 15.29 0.64 16.93
N VAL A 857 15.40 0.81 15.61
CA VAL A 857 14.25 1.02 14.72
C VAL A 857 13.69 -0.31 14.25
N VAL A 858 14.54 -1.29 13.93
CA VAL A 858 14.17 -2.66 13.55
C VAL A 858 13.36 -3.36 14.65
N ARG A 859 13.76 -3.23 15.92
CA ARG A 859 13.04 -3.71 17.12
C ARG A 859 11.60 -3.16 17.25
N ARG A 860 11.31 -2.06 16.53
CA ARG A 860 10.00 -1.38 16.52
C ARG A 860 9.21 -1.63 15.23
N ASP A 861 9.68 -2.48 14.31
CA ASP A 861 8.96 -2.80 13.08
C ASP A 861 7.65 -3.56 13.39
N ASN A 862 6.53 -3.03 12.91
CA ASN A 862 5.20 -3.57 13.16
C ASN A 862 4.94 -4.94 12.50
N LYS A 863 5.84 -5.41 11.63
CA LYS A 863 5.86 -6.77 11.06
C LYS A 863 6.11 -7.83 12.13
N ARG A 864 6.87 -7.54 13.21
CA ARG A 864 7.16 -8.49 14.31
C ARG A 864 5.88 -9.11 14.88
N GLY A 865 4.85 -8.30 15.08
CA GLY A 865 3.53 -8.78 15.51
C GLY A 865 2.70 -9.56 14.46
N TYR A 866 3.30 -10.25 13.49
CA TYR A 866 2.64 -11.23 12.60
C TYR A 866 3.28 -12.63 12.68
N CYS A 867 4.34 -12.81 13.47
CA CYS A 867 5.12 -14.05 13.59
C CYS A 867 5.59 -14.20 15.04
N LYS A 868 5.67 -15.43 15.54
CA LYS A 868 6.36 -15.71 16.80
C LYS A 868 7.85 -15.44 16.60
N CYS A 869 8.44 -14.63 17.49
CA CYS A 869 9.76 -14.04 17.32
C CYS A 869 10.38 -13.87 18.71
N ARG A 870 11.64 -14.28 18.90
CA ARG A 870 12.34 -14.20 20.19
C ARG A 870 12.68 -12.76 20.58
N GLU A 871 13.23 -12.55 21.79
CA GLU A 871 13.64 -11.22 22.25
C GLU A 871 14.95 -10.73 21.59
N ASP A 872 15.80 -11.66 21.14
CA ASP A 872 17.06 -11.43 20.42
C ASP A 872 16.91 -11.42 18.88
N SER A 873 15.67 -11.31 18.40
CA SER A 873 15.32 -11.41 16.98
C SER A 873 14.36 -10.31 16.53
N SER A 874 14.40 -10.04 15.23
CA SER A 874 13.34 -9.35 14.51
C SER A 874 12.71 -10.27 13.45
N VAL A 875 11.97 -9.70 12.52
CA VAL A 875 11.43 -10.42 11.37
C VAL A 875 11.75 -9.69 10.08
N ASP A 876 12.13 -10.44 9.06
CA ASP A 876 12.27 -9.94 7.69
C ASP A 876 11.73 -10.99 6.71
N GLN A 877 12.07 -10.87 5.44
CA GLN A 877 11.72 -11.83 4.39
C GLN A 877 13.04 -12.19 3.69
N LEU A 878 13.32 -13.49 3.54
CA LEU A 878 14.59 -13.99 2.99
C LEU A 878 14.37 -14.74 1.67
N VAL A 879 15.40 -14.81 0.84
CA VAL A 879 15.39 -15.51 -0.46
C VAL A 879 16.16 -16.82 -0.31
N ARG A 880 15.78 -17.85 -1.05
CA ARG A 880 16.48 -19.14 -1.07
C ARG A 880 16.59 -19.67 -2.50
N ASP A 881 17.52 -20.58 -2.76
CA ASP A 881 17.80 -21.22 -4.06
C ASP A 881 18.27 -20.24 -5.16
N ARG A 882 17.47 -19.19 -5.46
CA ARG A 882 17.66 -18.18 -6.52
C ARG A 882 16.70 -16.99 -6.31
N PRO A 883 16.84 -15.87 -7.04
CA PRO A 883 15.81 -14.83 -7.10
C PRO A 883 14.39 -15.40 -7.30
N GLY A 884 13.39 -14.75 -6.71
CA GLY A 884 11.98 -15.11 -6.85
C GLY A 884 11.53 -16.39 -6.15
N CYS A 885 12.38 -17.04 -5.36
CA CYS A 885 11.99 -18.11 -4.43
C CYS A 885 12.19 -17.61 -3.00
N LEU A 886 11.12 -17.12 -2.36
CA LEU A 886 11.18 -16.66 -0.97
C LEU A 886 11.14 -17.84 0.00
N LEU A 887 11.90 -17.71 1.10
CA LEU A 887 11.74 -18.56 2.26
C LEU A 887 10.33 -18.40 2.84
N ARG A 888 9.73 -19.50 3.26
CA ARG A 888 8.46 -19.49 4.00
C ARG A 888 8.75 -19.65 5.48
N SER A 889 7.90 -19.04 6.29
CA SER A 889 7.92 -19.27 7.74
C SER A 889 7.44 -20.68 8.08
N ASP A 890 8.08 -21.28 9.08
CA ASP A 890 7.58 -22.47 9.76
C ASP A 890 6.46 -22.13 10.75
N ASP A 891 6.30 -20.85 11.15
CA ASP A 891 5.12 -20.39 11.89
C ASP A 891 3.89 -20.34 10.94
N PRO A 892 2.82 -21.12 11.18
CA PRO A 892 1.65 -21.15 10.31
C PRO A 892 0.95 -19.79 10.17
N ASP A 893 1.05 -18.92 11.18
CA ASP A 893 0.53 -17.55 11.14
C ASP A 893 1.30 -16.66 10.15
N ALA A 894 2.56 -17.02 9.85
CA ALA A 894 3.47 -16.28 9.00
C ALA A 894 3.78 -16.96 7.64
N GLU A 895 3.48 -18.26 7.42
CA GLU A 895 3.74 -18.96 6.14
C GLU A 895 3.15 -18.18 4.94
N LEU A 896 1.92 -17.68 5.08
CA LEU A 896 1.21 -16.92 4.03
C LEU A 896 1.70 -15.47 3.86
N ARG A 897 2.63 -15.02 4.71
CA ARG A 897 3.22 -13.68 4.74
C ARG A 897 4.70 -13.69 4.39
N TYR A 898 5.32 -14.88 4.31
CA TYR A 898 6.76 -15.10 4.07
C TYR A 898 7.66 -14.38 5.09
N LEU A 899 7.12 -14.03 6.26
CA LEU A 899 7.86 -13.38 7.35
C LEU A 899 8.59 -14.45 8.15
N VAL A 900 9.91 -14.33 8.22
CA VAL A 900 10.79 -15.30 8.88
C VAL A 900 11.54 -14.61 10.01
N GLU A 901 11.84 -15.36 11.06
CA GLU A 901 12.64 -14.85 12.18
C GLU A 901 14.10 -14.65 11.73
N VAL A 902 14.69 -13.51 12.11
CA VAL A 902 16.09 -13.19 11.82
C VAL A 902 16.73 -12.65 13.11
N THR A 903 17.90 -13.18 13.48
CA THR A 903 18.63 -12.72 14.67
C THR A 903 19.15 -11.31 14.49
N GLU A 904 19.21 -10.54 15.59
CA GLU A 904 19.87 -9.23 15.55
C GLU A 904 21.36 -9.34 15.23
N ASP A 905 22.03 -10.44 15.57
CA ASP A 905 23.44 -10.68 15.23
C ASP A 905 23.69 -10.75 13.72
N SER A 906 22.85 -11.46 12.96
CA SER A 906 22.98 -11.53 11.49
C SER A 906 22.62 -10.20 10.83
N GLN A 907 21.66 -9.46 11.40
CA GLN A 907 21.35 -8.09 10.98
C GLN A 907 22.47 -7.10 11.32
N ARG A 908 23.21 -7.32 12.41
CA ARG A 908 24.36 -6.52 12.83
C ARG A 908 25.56 -6.75 11.91
N ASP A 909 25.93 -8.00 11.62
CA ASP A 909 27.08 -8.33 10.77
C ASP A 909 27.00 -7.64 9.40
N VAL A 910 25.86 -7.76 8.70
CA VAL A 910 25.67 -7.10 7.40
C VAL A 910 25.68 -5.57 7.48
N LEU A 911 25.24 -4.96 8.59
CA LEU A 911 25.35 -3.51 8.83
C LEU A 911 26.79 -3.10 9.11
N GLU A 912 27.54 -3.88 9.89
CA GLU A 912 28.95 -3.62 10.21
C GLU A 912 29.86 -3.73 8.98
N ARG A 913 29.55 -4.65 8.07
CA ARG A 913 30.24 -4.84 6.78
C ARG A 913 29.82 -3.80 5.74
N ALA A 914 28.57 -3.32 5.79
CA ALA A 914 28.17 -2.13 5.04
C ALA A 914 28.92 -0.87 5.51
N PHE A 915 29.12 -0.71 6.82
CA PHE A 915 29.87 0.41 7.41
C PHE A 915 31.37 0.43 7.06
N ASP A 916 31.93 -0.72 6.66
CA ASP A 916 33.27 -0.87 6.11
C ASP A 916 33.30 -0.85 4.56
N GLY A 917 32.15 -0.65 3.90
CA GLY A 917 32.04 -0.53 2.45
C GLY A 917 32.09 -1.85 1.68
N GLU A 918 31.92 -3.00 2.34
CA GLU A 918 32.02 -4.31 1.66
C GLU A 918 30.94 -4.48 0.57
N PHE A 919 29.81 -3.78 0.67
CA PHE A 919 28.72 -3.81 -0.30
C PHE A 919 28.86 -2.77 -1.43
N ASP A 920 29.90 -1.95 -1.46
CA ASP A 920 30.14 -0.91 -2.48
C ASP A 920 30.70 -1.54 -3.77
N LYS A 921 29.91 -2.41 -4.39
CA LYS A 921 30.26 -3.25 -5.54
C LYS A 921 29.46 -2.87 -6.79
N VAL A 922 29.91 -3.37 -7.93
CA VAL A 922 29.22 -3.35 -9.24
C VAL A 922 29.32 -4.72 -9.91
N ALA A 923 28.33 -5.04 -10.75
CA ALA A 923 28.38 -6.20 -11.63
C ALA A 923 29.19 -5.84 -12.89
N VAL A 924 30.11 -6.72 -13.29
CA VAL A 924 30.90 -6.62 -14.52
C VAL A 924 31.09 -7.98 -15.16
N LEU A 925 31.13 -8.03 -16.48
CA LEU A 925 31.55 -9.20 -17.24
C LEU A 925 33.09 -9.21 -17.40
N LYS A 926 33.75 -10.30 -17.01
CA LYS A 926 35.19 -10.53 -17.29
C LYS A 926 35.37 -11.81 -18.07
N GLY A 927 35.70 -11.69 -19.36
CA GLY A 927 35.64 -12.83 -20.28
C GLY A 927 34.18 -13.33 -20.36
N PRO A 928 33.92 -14.64 -20.19
CA PRO A 928 32.55 -15.16 -20.13
C PRO A 928 31.91 -15.07 -18.72
N ALA A 929 32.66 -14.69 -17.69
CA ALA A 929 32.22 -14.81 -16.30
C ALA A 929 31.67 -13.48 -15.75
N LEU A 930 30.43 -13.50 -15.26
CA LEU A 930 29.87 -12.42 -14.47
C LEU A 930 30.57 -12.36 -13.10
N GLN A 931 30.98 -11.17 -12.67
CA GLN A 931 31.67 -10.97 -11.39
C GLN A 931 31.11 -9.74 -10.67
N LEU A 932 31.16 -9.78 -9.34
CA LEU A 932 30.94 -8.62 -8.48
C LEU A 932 32.31 -8.08 -8.08
N VAL A 933 32.59 -6.81 -8.38
CA VAL A 933 33.86 -6.15 -8.03
C VAL A 933 33.59 -4.90 -7.19
N PRO A 934 34.49 -4.50 -6.26
CA PRO A 934 34.38 -3.21 -5.58
C PRO A 934 34.36 -2.08 -6.61
N ARG A 935 33.53 -1.04 -6.40
CA ARG A 935 33.29 -0.01 -7.42
C ARG A 935 34.53 0.86 -7.71
N GLU A 936 35.46 0.95 -6.77
CA GLU A 936 36.81 1.53 -6.99
C GLU A 936 37.65 0.75 -8.03
N ASN A 937 37.35 -0.52 -8.28
CA ASN A 937 38.02 -1.38 -9.27
C ASN A 937 37.20 -1.50 -10.59
N PHE A 938 36.21 -0.62 -10.79
CA PHE A 938 35.42 -0.54 -12.02
C PHE A 938 36.17 0.23 -13.12
N CYS A 939 36.03 -0.22 -14.37
CA CYS A 939 36.49 0.51 -15.56
C CYS A 939 35.30 0.80 -16.48
N GLU A 940 35.20 2.04 -16.97
CA GLU A 940 34.14 2.48 -17.88
C GLU A 940 34.13 1.73 -19.23
N GLU A 941 35.26 1.13 -19.63
CA GLU A 941 35.40 0.30 -20.84
C GLU A 941 34.57 -1.01 -20.77
N SER A 942 34.05 -1.39 -19.61
CA SER A 942 33.24 -2.60 -19.47
C SER A 942 31.82 -2.41 -20.04
N ASP A 943 31.42 -3.27 -20.97
CA ASP A 943 30.11 -3.23 -21.62
C ASP A 943 28.98 -3.68 -20.65
N GLN A 944 28.03 -2.77 -20.38
CA GLN A 944 26.91 -3.07 -19.48
C GLN A 944 25.78 -3.86 -20.14
N MET A 945 25.62 -3.78 -21.46
CA MET A 945 24.64 -4.58 -22.19
C MET A 945 25.08 -6.04 -22.25
N GLN A 946 26.38 -6.30 -22.42
CA GLN A 946 26.96 -7.64 -22.26
C GLN A 946 26.85 -8.14 -20.82
N THR A 947 27.10 -7.29 -19.82
CA THR A 947 26.96 -7.64 -18.39
C THR A 947 25.51 -7.99 -18.04
N ALA A 948 24.53 -7.21 -18.51
CA ALA A 948 23.10 -7.47 -18.38
C ALA A 948 22.66 -8.74 -19.11
N SER A 949 23.17 -8.98 -20.32
CA SER A 949 22.90 -10.19 -21.11
C SER A 949 23.42 -11.44 -20.40
N ALA A 950 24.63 -11.39 -19.84
CA ALA A 950 25.19 -12.47 -19.04
C ALA A 950 24.38 -12.74 -17.75
N LEU A 951 23.95 -11.68 -17.05
CA LEU A 951 23.05 -11.81 -15.89
C LEU A 951 21.70 -12.41 -16.28
N ARG A 952 21.10 -12.00 -17.41
CA ARG A 952 19.85 -12.61 -17.90
C ARG A 952 20.04 -14.09 -18.24
N GLY A 953 21.16 -14.46 -18.86
CA GLY A 953 21.51 -15.86 -19.11
C GLY A 953 21.63 -16.68 -17.82
N LEU A 954 22.27 -16.10 -16.78
CA LEU A 954 22.39 -16.70 -15.45
C LEU A 954 21.05 -16.86 -14.74
N ILE A 955 20.16 -15.86 -14.80
CA ILE A 955 18.83 -15.98 -14.21
C ILE A 955 18.01 -17.03 -14.97
N ALA A 956 18.10 -17.05 -16.31
CA ALA A 956 17.37 -18.01 -17.14
C ALA A 956 17.80 -19.48 -16.93
N SER A 957 19.04 -19.76 -16.52
CA SER A 957 19.47 -21.14 -16.19
C SER A 957 18.96 -21.65 -14.84
N LEU A 958 18.38 -20.78 -14.00
CA LEU A 958 17.86 -21.11 -12.66
C LEU A 958 16.33 -21.31 -12.63
N TYR A 959 15.62 -21.27 -13.77
CA TYR A 959 14.16 -21.06 -13.85
C TYR A 959 13.39 -22.02 -14.78
#